data_AF-A0A0S8FGJ2-F1
#
_entry.id   AF-A0A0S8FGJ2-F1
#
_cell.length_a   1.000
_cell.length_b   1.000
_cell.length_c   1.000
_cell.angle_alpha   90.00
_cell.angle_beta   90.00
_cell.angle_gamma   90.00
#
_symmetry.space_group_name_H-M   'P 1'
#
loop_
_entity.id
_entity.type
_entity.pdbx_description
1 polymer ?
#
loop_
_entity_poly.entity_id
_entity_poly.type
_entity_poly.pdbx_seq_one_letter_code
_entity_poly.pdbx_strand_id
1 'polypeptide(L)'
;MSASLQSRPDAALREGDTIWCRRRAHRAALLLDGAGYFGALRSALLQARQSVIIAGWDIDSRTRLVGADRSPDDDGPAEFRQFLEYLVGRRDDLVVRLLLWDYSILYALEREPLPAVNLDWRTPSRVIVALDDALPIGGAHHQKLVVIDDTLAFCGGLDITVNRWDTPEHRPNHPERRGPSGEPYAPFHDVQMVVDGEAAAGLGQLVRERWKRATDSEPDPVVDASPIWPDGVVAEFENVDIGIARTLPEDDDQRQVAEVKALYLESIRQARRYIYIENQYLTVEPVAEALASRLREEPELEVVAVTPRRPSGWLETKTMGTGQALFMASLSDKDIRDRVRFYYPFSGQGDDRTAVMVHAKLMIVDDVLLHVGSSNLNRRSMGLDSECDLAIEAQCESEVRQVQAVLCRLLAHHFGLTSDTVRERLEAQASLIRTIDALESTKRGLHPLEPAEEYNDVIAETLNRVADREAPLDPEVFVGDMFDAVPQKKTVRRAIRLVSVAIVLAALVALWNYTPLAEWTDPEKVAAALESFRASRWTMLILLGAYVLGGLVLFPLTVLITVTGMVLGPWIGFLCAVIGSLVSAAAGFGLGHVTGRGTIRHLLGRRYRTVRRAVARRGLVTVAVVRMVPVAPYTIVNMALGAIGVGFWHYLWGTLLGLLPGILALTLLGDRLLQVWRNPDPVNIIWFVLAIVIWLALALGLQRLATRLKED
;
A
#
# COMPACT_ATOMS: atom_id res chain seq x y z
N MET A 1 -19.02 -14.54 -40.36
CA MET A 1 -18.76 -13.55 -39.31
C MET A 1 -20.10 -13.08 -38.81
N SER A 2 -20.32 -13.15 -37.51
CA SER A 2 -21.47 -12.70 -36.77
C SER A 2 -21.68 -11.20 -37.01
N ALA A 3 -22.89 -10.72 -36.78
CA ALA A 3 -23.18 -9.30 -36.77
C ALA A 3 -22.31 -8.52 -35.75
N SER A 4 -21.76 -9.20 -34.73
CA SER A 4 -20.88 -8.60 -33.72
C SER A 4 -19.47 -8.30 -34.22
N LEU A 5 -18.90 -9.12 -35.12
CA LEU A 5 -17.57 -8.87 -35.71
C LEU A 5 -17.61 -7.94 -36.93
N GLN A 6 -18.71 -7.90 -37.68
CA GLN A 6 -18.79 -7.13 -38.94
C GLN A 6 -19.09 -5.63 -38.76
N SER A 7 -19.44 -5.18 -37.56
CA SER A 7 -19.95 -3.82 -37.29
C SER A 7 -19.03 -2.91 -36.46
N ARG A 8 -17.77 -3.33 -36.23
CA ARG A 8 -16.80 -2.55 -35.44
C ARG A 8 -15.82 -1.81 -36.37
N PRO A 9 -15.78 -0.46 -36.31
CA PRO A 9 -14.99 0.33 -37.26
C PRO A 9 -13.46 0.26 -36.99
N ASP A 10 -13.04 0.05 -35.74
CA ASP A 10 -11.62 0.01 -35.32
C ASP A 10 -11.37 -1.07 -34.25
N ALA A 11 -10.15 -1.62 -34.20
CA ALA A 11 -9.74 -2.57 -33.16
C ALA A 11 -9.61 -1.88 -31.79
N ALA A 12 -10.09 -2.54 -30.73
CA ALA A 12 -9.98 -2.06 -29.35
C ALA A 12 -8.53 -2.13 -28.84
N LEU A 13 -7.78 -3.16 -29.27
CA LEU A 13 -6.41 -3.40 -28.81
C LEU A 13 -5.40 -2.76 -29.76
N ARG A 14 -4.97 -1.53 -29.43
CA ARG A 14 -4.03 -0.70 -30.19
C ARG A 14 -2.75 -0.46 -29.40
N GLU A 15 -1.63 -0.95 -29.95
CA GLU A 15 -0.31 -0.78 -29.34
C GLU A 15 0.09 0.70 -29.25
N GLY A 16 0.57 1.11 -28.07
CA GLY A 16 0.95 2.49 -27.76
C GLY A 16 -0.21 3.43 -27.43
N ASP A 17 -1.44 2.92 -27.40
CA ASP A 17 -2.66 3.67 -27.05
C ASP A 17 -3.43 2.96 -25.93
N THR A 18 -4.13 1.87 -26.26
CA THR A 18 -4.94 1.10 -25.29
C THR A 18 -4.18 -0.09 -24.70
N ILE A 19 -3.11 -0.55 -25.34
CA ILE A 19 -2.24 -1.60 -24.83
C ILE A 19 -0.78 -1.24 -25.06
N TRP A 20 0.11 -1.76 -24.22
CA TRP A 20 1.55 -1.69 -24.44
C TRP A 20 1.96 -2.53 -25.63
N CYS A 21 1.52 -3.79 -25.66
CA CYS A 21 1.85 -4.73 -26.72
C CYS A 21 0.83 -5.85 -26.83
N ARG A 22 0.77 -6.46 -28.01
CA ARG A 22 0.03 -7.66 -28.34
C ARG A 22 1.00 -8.84 -28.44
N ARG A 23 0.66 -9.96 -27.82
CA ARG A 23 1.48 -11.18 -27.81
C ARG A 23 0.61 -12.42 -27.97
N ARG A 24 1.10 -13.43 -28.69
CA ARG A 24 0.37 -14.69 -28.87
C ARG A 24 0.55 -15.59 -27.65
N ALA A 25 -0.55 -16.09 -27.10
CA ALA A 25 -0.56 -17.18 -26.12
C ALA A 25 -1.01 -18.47 -26.82
N HIS A 26 -0.34 -19.59 -26.55
CA HIS A 26 -0.80 -20.89 -27.06
C HIS A 26 -2.02 -21.37 -26.27
N ARG A 27 -2.03 -21.11 -24.96
CA ARG A 27 -3.12 -21.41 -24.05
C ARG A 27 -3.35 -20.24 -23.11
N ALA A 28 -4.63 -19.96 -22.87
CA ALA A 28 -5.03 -19.02 -21.84
C ALA A 28 -6.29 -19.52 -21.12
N ALA A 29 -6.37 -19.25 -19.82
CA ALA A 29 -7.54 -19.62 -19.00
C ALA A 29 -7.75 -18.64 -17.84
N LEU A 30 -9.00 -18.44 -17.46
CA LEU A 30 -9.39 -17.69 -16.27
C LEU A 30 -9.59 -18.65 -15.09
N LEU A 31 -8.91 -18.37 -13.99
CA LEU A 31 -8.99 -19.07 -12.71
C LEU A 31 -9.92 -18.27 -11.79
N LEU A 32 -10.85 -18.97 -11.15
CA LEU A 32 -11.80 -18.39 -10.21
C LEU A 32 -11.35 -18.71 -8.78
N ASP A 33 -11.36 -17.68 -7.95
CA ASP A 33 -11.06 -17.70 -6.52
C ASP A 33 -9.66 -18.18 -6.13
N GLY A 34 -9.30 -17.95 -4.88
CA GLY A 34 -7.99 -18.30 -4.35
C GLY A 34 -7.69 -19.79 -4.38
N ALA A 35 -8.66 -20.69 -4.16
CA ALA A 35 -8.38 -22.13 -4.21
C ALA A 35 -8.02 -22.61 -5.61
N GLY A 36 -8.73 -22.13 -6.64
CA GLY A 36 -8.43 -22.46 -8.03
C GLY A 36 -7.07 -21.92 -8.46
N TYR A 37 -6.79 -20.66 -8.12
CA TYR A 37 -5.50 -20.04 -8.41
C TYR A 37 -4.33 -20.68 -7.66
N PHE A 38 -4.41 -20.83 -6.34
CA PHE A 38 -3.29 -21.33 -5.54
C PHE A 38 -2.95 -22.80 -5.85
N GLY A 39 -3.94 -23.63 -6.16
CA GLY A 39 -3.70 -24.99 -6.66
C GLY A 39 -2.97 -25.00 -8.00
N ALA A 40 -3.45 -24.22 -8.97
CA ALA A 40 -2.80 -24.10 -10.29
C ALA A 40 -1.37 -23.54 -10.18
N LEU A 41 -1.17 -22.50 -9.37
CA LEU A 41 0.13 -21.91 -9.14
C LEU A 41 1.10 -22.91 -8.49
N ARG A 42 0.65 -23.69 -7.51
CA ARG A 42 1.47 -24.72 -6.87
C ARG A 42 1.97 -25.76 -7.87
N SER A 43 1.07 -26.31 -8.69
CA SER A 43 1.44 -27.27 -9.74
C SER A 43 2.44 -26.67 -10.73
N ALA A 44 2.24 -25.42 -11.16
CA ALA A 44 3.16 -24.75 -12.07
C ALA A 44 4.55 -24.52 -11.44
N LEU A 45 4.62 -24.13 -10.17
CA LEU A 45 5.88 -23.92 -9.46
C LEU A 45 6.69 -25.21 -9.27
N LEU A 46 6.04 -26.37 -9.11
CA LEU A 46 6.73 -27.67 -9.07
C LEU A 46 7.42 -28.01 -10.41
N GLN A 47 6.91 -27.48 -11.52
CA GLN A 47 7.46 -27.66 -12.85
C GLN A 47 8.60 -26.68 -13.17
N ALA A 48 8.75 -25.60 -12.40
CA ALA A 48 9.77 -24.56 -12.59
C ALA A 48 11.20 -25.13 -12.54
N ARG A 49 12.08 -24.61 -13.40
CA ARG A 49 13.45 -25.10 -13.54
C ARG A 49 14.52 -24.05 -13.29
N GLN A 50 14.33 -22.81 -13.75
CA GLN A 50 15.40 -21.81 -13.83
C GLN A 50 15.06 -20.51 -13.09
N SER A 51 13.88 -19.95 -13.32
CA SER A 51 13.51 -18.65 -12.78
C SER A 51 12.03 -18.59 -12.42
N VAL A 52 11.75 -18.10 -11.21
CA VAL A 52 10.41 -17.67 -10.81
C VAL A 52 10.51 -16.21 -10.36
N ILE A 53 9.68 -15.34 -10.93
CA ILE A 53 9.59 -13.95 -10.47
C ILE A 53 8.15 -13.65 -10.07
N ILE A 54 7.96 -13.22 -8.83
CA ILE A 54 6.67 -12.87 -8.26
C ILE A 54 6.69 -11.39 -7.92
N ALA A 55 5.77 -10.63 -8.49
CA ALA A 55 5.53 -9.23 -8.18
C ALA A 55 4.12 -9.11 -7.59
N GLY A 56 4.02 -8.52 -6.41
CA GLY A 56 2.75 -8.41 -5.69
C GLY A 56 2.65 -7.14 -4.87
N TRP A 57 1.41 -6.69 -4.65
CA TRP A 57 1.11 -5.66 -3.66
C TRP A 57 1.45 -6.18 -2.26
N ASP A 58 1.15 -7.46 -2.01
CA ASP A 58 1.49 -8.17 -0.80
C ASP A 58 1.85 -9.64 -1.07
N ILE A 59 2.73 -10.18 -0.24
CA ILE A 59 3.23 -11.55 -0.29
C ILE A 59 3.44 -11.93 1.17
N ASP A 60 2.65 -12.87 1.67
CA ASP A 60 2.71 -13.31 3.05
C ASP A 60 3.32 -14.71 3.12
N SER A 61 4.38 -14.84 3.92
CA SER A 61 5.18 -16.06 4.05
C SER A 61 4.37 -17.25 4.56
N ARG A 62 3.26 -16.99 5.27
CA ARG A 62 2.37 -17.96 5.92
C ARG A 62 1.19 -18.36 5.03
N THR A 63 1.10 -17.80 3.83
CA THR A 63 0.06 -18.15 2.85
C THR A 63 0.13 -19.65 2.59
N ARG A 64 -1.01 -20.34 2.69
CA ARG A 64 -1.08 -21.75 2.33
C ARG A 64 -1.38 -21.86 0.85
N LEU A 65 -0.38 -22.27 0.08
CA LEU A 65 -0.48 -22.40 -1.37
C LEU A 65 -0.99 -23.81 -1.72
N VAL A 66 -2.31 -23.98 -1.67
CA VAL A 66 -3.02 -25.27 -1.80
C VAL A 66 -4.35 -25.08 -2.54
N GLY A 67 -4.86 -26.15 -3.14
CA GLY A 67 -6.14 -26.18 -3.84
C GLY A 67 -7.35 -26.18 -2.90
N ALA A 68 -8.51 -26.60 -3.43
CA ALA A 68 -9.78 -26.64 -2.71
C ALA A 68 -9.83 -27.68 -1.58
N ASP A 69 -9.02 -28.73 -1.68
CA ASP A 69 -8.81 -29.74 -0.64
C ASP A 69 -7.97 -29.23 0.54
N ARG A 70 -7.28 -28.09 0.36
CA ARG A 70 -6.47 -27.38 1.36
C ARG A 70 -5.29 -28.19 1.90
N SER A 71 -5.02 -29.34 1.30
CA SER A 71 -3.82 -30.16 1.41
C SER A 71 -2.97 -30.03 0.14
N PRO A 72 -1.64 -30.13 0.26
CA PRO A 72 -0.82 -30.39 -0.91
C PRO A 72 -1.07 -31.83 -1.39
N ASP A 73 -1.16 -32.02 -2.70
CA ASP A 73 -1.22 -33.33 -3.37
C ASP A 73 0.18 -33.89 -3.67
N ASP A 74 1.22 -33.19 -3.21
CA ASP A 74 2.64 -33.54 -3.30
C ASP A 74 3.33 -33.56 -1.93
N ASP A 75 4.61 -33.97 -1.91
CA ASP A 75 5.43 -34.09 -0.69
C ASP A 75 5.91 -32.73 -0.12
N GLY A 76 5.62 -31.63 -0.79
CA GLY A 76 6.04 -30.28 -0.41
C GLY A 76 5.15 -29.67 0.68
N PRO A 77 5.69 -28.78 1.52
CA PRO A 77 4.93 -28.12 2.57
C PRO A 77 3.84 -27.18 2.00
N ALA A 78 2.81 -26.92 2.79
CA ALA A 78 1.67 -26.09 2.39
C ALA A 78 1.96 -24.59 2.50
N GLU A 79 2.75 -24.16 3.50
CA GLU A 79 3.07 -22.74 3.70
C GLU A 79 4.07 -22.25 2.66
N PHE A 80 3.80 -21.07 2.11
CA PHE A 80 4.51 -20.51 0.97
C PHE A 80 6.02 -20.42 1.18
N ARG A 81 6.48 -19.89 2.34
CA ARG A 81 7.91 -19.82 2.65
C ARG A 81 8.60 -21.18 2.61
N GLN A 82 8.03 -22.15 3.33
CA GLN A 82 8.57 -23.51 3.41
C GLN A 82 8.54 -24.17 2.02
N PHE A 83 7.53 -23.86 1.21
CA PHE A 83 7.40 -24.37 -0.14
C PHE A 83 8.49 -23.81 -1.05
N LEU A 84 8.83 -22.52 -0.93
CA LEU A 84 9.98 -21.95 -1.64
C LEU A 84 11.29 -22.65 -1.26
N GLU A 85 11.52 -22.90 0.04
CA GLU A 85 12.68 -23.66 0.53
C GLU A 85 12.74 -25.07 -0.08
N TYR A 86 11.60 -25.74 -0.14
CA TYR A 86 11.45 -27.05 -0.75
C TYR A 86 11.76 -27.03 -2.26
N LEU A 87 11.27 -26.05 -3.01
CA LEU A 87 11.52 -25.91 -4.44
C LEU A 87 13.01 -25.70 -4.74
N VAL A 88 13.63 -24.69 -4.12
CA VAL A 88 15.05 -24.38 -4.37
C VAL A 88 15.98 -25.46 -3.82
N GLY A 89 15.55 -26.24 -2.82
CA GLY A 89 16.31 -27.38 -2.30
C GLY A 89 16.33 -28.60 -3.24
N ARG A 90 15.37 -28.70 -4.17
CA ARG A 90 15.27 -29.81 -5.14
C ARG A 90 15.80 -29.45 -6.53
N ARG A 91 16.00 -28.15 -6.79
CA ARG A 91 16.41 -27.60 -8.08
C ARG A 91 17.58 -26.66 -7.86
N ASP A 92 18.80 -27.14 -8.11
CA ASP A 92 20.00 -26.35 -7.85
C ASP A 92 20.12 -25.09 -8.72
N ASP A 93 19.54 -25.11 -9.92
CA ASP A 93 19.55 -24.01 -10.89
C ASP A 93 18.37 -23.03 -10.72
N LEU A 94 17.38 -23.35 -9.87
CA LEU A 94 16.20 -22.51 -9.71
C LEU A 94 16.48 -21.29 -8.83
N VAL A 95 16.21 -20.10 -9.36
CA VAL A 95 16.24 -18.84 -8.61
C VAL A 95 14.83 -18.26 -8.51
N VAL A 96 14.39 -17.98 -7.28
CA VAL A 96 13.09 -17.36 -7.01
C VAL A 96 13.30 -15.91 -6.60
N ARG A 97 12.55 -14.99 -7.19
CA ARG A 97 12.63 -13.55 -6.96
C ARG A 97 11.28 -13.02 -6.51
N LEU A 98 11.21 -12.39 -5.35
CA LEU A 98 10.00 -11.83 -4.76
C LEU A 98 10.11 -10.31 -4.71
N LEU A 99 9.25 -9.60 -5.44
CA LEU A 99 9.18 -8.15 -5.48
C LEU A 99 7.90 -7.67 -4.79
N LEU A 100 8.09 -7.10 -3.59
CA LEU A 100 7.00 -6.70 -2.71
C LEU A 100 6.90 -5.18 -2.64
N TRP A 101 5.70 -4.59 -2.54
CA TRP A 101 5.59 -3.15 -2.32
C TRP A 101 6.15 -2.67 -0.96
N ASP A 102 6.94 -1.57 -0.94
CA ASP A 102 7.35 -0.86 0.30
C ASP A 102 6.18 -0.02 0.84
N TYR A 103 5.39 -0.65 1.71
CA TYR A 103 4.07 -0.19 2.14
C TYR A 103 4.07 1.09 2.99
N SER A 104 2.94 1.80 2.97
CA SER A 104 2.67 2.90 3.91
C SER A 104 2.36 2.39 5.31
N ILE A 105 2.77 3.11 6.36
CA ILE A 105 2.49 2.78 7.78
C ILE A 105 0.98 2.58 8.06
N LEU A 106 0.11 3.14 7.21
CA LEU A 106 -1.35 2.98 7.29
C LEU A 106 -1.80 1.52 7.10
N TYR A 107 -1.08 0.72 6.32
CA TYR A 107 -1.40 -0.68 6.02
C TYR A 107 -0.63 -1.69 6.88
N ALA A 108 0.14 -1.22 7.87
CA ALA A 108 1.02 -2.07 8.68
C ALA A 108 0.28 -3.11 9.55
N LEU A 109 -1.02 -2.95 9.79
CA LEU A 109 -1.84 -3.87 10.59
C LEU A 109 -2.48 -5.00 9.77
N GLU A 110 -2.52 -4.87 8.45
CA GLU A 110 -3.15 -5.82 7.53
C GLU A 110 -2.13 -6.78 6.89
N ARG A 111 -0.84 -6.58 7.18
CA ARG A 111 0.29 -7.28 6.55
C ARG A 111 1.14 -8.02 7.57
N GLU A 112 1.96 -8.94 7.05
CA GLU A 112 3.00 -9.58 7.83
C GLU A 112 4.02 -8.53 8.35
N PRO A 113 4.34 -8.52 9.66
CA PRO A 113 5.37 -7.63 10.18
C PRO A 113 6.76 -8.08 9.70
N LEU A 114 7.53 -7.13 9.15
CA LEU A 114 8.90 -7.33 8.67
C LEU A 114 9.00 -8.45 7.61
N PRO A 115 8.31 -8.34 6.45
CA PRO A 115 8.26 -9.39 5.43
C PRO A 115 9.65 -9.71 4.87
N ALA A 116 10.52 -8.71 4.72
CA ALA A 116 11.91 -8.91 4.33
C ALA A 116 12.66 -9.83 5.32
N VAL A 117 12.42 -9.76 6.63
CA VAL A 117 13.10 -10.65 7.59
C VAL A 117 12.57 -12.09 7.50
N ASN A 118 11.26 -12.25 7.30
CA ASN A 118 10.65 -13.59 7.27
C ASN A 118 10.85 -14.31 5.94
N LEU A 119 11.02 -13.56 4.85
CA LEU A 119 11.26 -14.11 3.51
C LEU A 119 12.74 -14.09 3.13
N ASP A 120 13.51 -13.02 3.34
CA ASP A 120 14.91 -12.92 2.90
C ASP A 120 15.86 -13.69 3.83
N TRP A 121 15.84 -13.39 5.14
CA TRP A 121 16.84 -13.97 6.07
C TRP A 121 16.58 -15.43 6.46
N ARG A 122 15.36 -15.93 6.22
CA ARG A 122 14.95 -17.28 6.62
C ARG A 122 14.88 -18.26 5.45
N THR A 123 15.06 -17.79 4.21
CA THR A 123 15.10 -18.66 3.04
C THR A 123 16.54 -18.77 2.49
N PRO A 124 16.84 -19.80 1.68
CA PRO A 124 18.14 -19.93 1.03
C PRO A 124 18.46 -18.74 0.13
N SER A 125 19.75 -18.46 -0.09
CA SER A 125 20.26 -17.36 -0.93
C SER A 125 19.75 -17.33 -2.38
N ARG A 126 19.10 -18.39 -2.86
CA ARG A 126 18.46 -18.46 -4.19
C ARG A 126 17.02 -17.92 -4.19
N VAL A 127 16.46 -17.61 -3.03
CA VAL A 127 15.21 -16.85 -2.88
C VAL A 127 15.61 -15.42 -2.56
N ILE A 128 15.41 -14.52 -3.52
CA ILE A 128 15.85 -13.13 -3.45
C ILE A 128 14.63 -12.26 -3.23
N VAL A 129 14.63 -11.46 -2.16
CA VAL A 129 13.52 -10.57 -1.82
C VAL A 129 13.93 -9.12 -2.06
N ALA A 130 13.07 -8.35 -2.71
CA ALA A 130 13.23 -6.92 -2.90
C ALA A 130 11.94 -6.18 -2.51
N LEU A 131 12.11 -5.00 -1.90
CA LEU A 131 11.01 -4.07 -1.65
C LEU A 131 10.99 -3.00 -2.75
N ASP A 132 9.84 -2.81 -3.40
CA ASP A 132 9.58 -1.80 -4.41
C ASP A 132 9.14 -0.50 -3.73
N ASP A 133 10.08 0.43 -3.62
CA ASP A 133 9.88 1.82 -3.19
C ASP A 133 9.99 2.81 -4.36
N ALA A 134 9.98 2.31 -5.61
CA ALA A 134 10.27 3.10 -6.79
C ALA A 134 9.10 3.96 -7.26
N LEU A 135 7.91 3.78 -6.67
CA LEU A 135 6.71 4.55 -7.00
C LEU A 135 6.64 5.87 -6.21
N PRO A 136 6.00 6.91 -6.78
CA PRO A 136 5.85 8.19 -6.11
C PRO A 136 4.96 8.10 -4.86
N ILE A 137 5.09 9.10 -3.99
CA ILE A 137 4.32 9.17 -2.73
C ILE A 137 2.82 9.12 -3.04
N GLY A 138 2.12 8.22 -2.34
CA GLY A 138 0.69 7.99 -2.49
C GLY A 138 0.36 6.84 -3.43
N GLY A 139 1.26 6.43 -4.33
CA GLY A 139 1.10 5.29 -5.22
C GLY A 139 1.54 3.97 -4.59
N ALA A 140 0.97 2.87 -5.10
CA ALA A 140 1.24 1.51 -4.67
C ALA A 140 1.63 0.60 -5.84
N HIS A 141 2.54 -0.34 -5.55
CA HIS A 141 2.80 -1.44 -6.47
C HIS A 141 1.61 -2.38 -6.39
N HIS A 142 0.74 -2.38 -7.39
CA HIS A 142 -0.53 -3.09 -7.34
C HIS A 142 -0.69 -4.18 -8.41
N GLN A 143 0.37 -4.45 -9.19
CA GLN A 143 0.44 -5.61 -10.07
C GLN A 143 0.55 -6.90 -9.25
N LYS A 144 -0.21 -7.94 -9.65
CA LYS A 144 -0.07 -9.31 -9.12
C LYS A 144 0.34 -10.23 -10.26
N LEU A 145 1.64 -10.42 -10.40
CA LEU A 145 2.24 -11.16 -11.50
C LEU A 145 3.10 -12.29 -10.94
N VAL A 146 2.96 -13.48 -11.53
CA VAL A 146 3.88 -14.59 -11.32
C VAL A 146 4.35 -15.05 -12.68
N VAL A 147 5.66 -15.04 -12.92
CA VAL A 147 6.28 -15.50 -14.17
C VAL A 147 7.20 -16.67 -13.86
N ILE A 148 7.03 -17.78 -14.59
CA ILE A 148 7.78 -19.02 -14.41
C ILE A 148 8.51 -19.34 -15.72
N ASP A 149 9.83 -19.36 -15.65
CA ASP A 149 10.77 -19.66 -16.75
C ASP A 149 10.51 -18.86 -18.04
N ASP A 150 9.88 -17.68 -17.97
CA ASP A 150 9.40 -16.89 -19.13
C ASP A 150 8.41 -17.64 -20.06
N THR A 151 7.92 -18.82 -19.66
CA THR A 151 7.02 -19.66 -20.49
C THR A 151 5.58 -19.66 -20.01
N LEU A 152 5.35 -19.40 -18.71
CA LEU A 152 4.03 -19.32 -18.11
C LEU A 152 3.95 -18.08 -17.23
N ALA A 153 2.82 -17.39 -17.26
CA ALA A 153 2.57 -16.26 -16.39
C ALA A 153 1.13 -16.24 -15.84
N PHE A 154 0.98 -15.72 -14.64
CA PHE A 154 -0.30 -15.41 -14.00
C PHE A 154 -0.44 -13.90 -13.84
N CYS A 155 -1.61 -13.35 -14.12
CA CYS A 155 -1.94 -11.93 -13.99
C CYS A 155 -3.41 -11.74 -13.58
N GLY A 156 -3.70 -10.87 -12.61
CA GLY A 156 -5.07 -10.59 -12.19
C GLY A 156 -5.16 -9.93 -10.82
N GLY A 157 -6.21 -10.26 -10.06
CA GLY A 157 -6.54 -9.61 -8.79
C GLY A 157 -5.87 -10.22 -7.55
N LEU A 158 -5.36 -11.46 -7.63
CA LEU A 158 -4.94 -12.25 -6.46
C LEU A 158 -3.45 -12.12 -6.14
N ASP A 159 -3.16 -11.56 -4.96
CA ASP A 159 -1.86 -11.61 -4.30
C ASP A 159 -1.59 -12.99 -3.67
N ILE A 160 -0.31 -13.35 -3.47
CA ILE A 160 0.08 -14.54 -2.69
C ILE A 160 0.09 -14.16 -1.19
N THR A 161 -1.09 -13.92 -0.64
CA THR A 161 -1.25 -13.45 0.73
C THR A 161 -2.41 -14.13 1.44
N VAL A 162 -2.53 -13.88 2.73
CA VAL A 162 -3.53 -14.48 3.63
C VAL A 162 -4.91 -13.90 3.39
N ASN A 163 -5.95 -14.64 3.77
CA ASN A 163 -7.36 -14.23 3.63
C ASN A 163 -7.87 -14.06 2.19
N ARG A 164 -7.21 -14.69 1.20
CA ARG A 164 -7.62 -14.71 -0.22
C ARG A 164 -8.10 -16.09 -0.69
N TRP A 165 -7.88 -17.15 0.09
CA TRP A 165 -8.30 -18.51 -0.25
C TRP A 165 -9.81 -18.66 -0.05
N ASP A 166 -10.52 -19.08 -1.08
CA ASP A 166 -11.92 -19.51 -0.97
C ASP A 166 -12.23 -20.51 -2.08
N THR A 167 -13.30 -21.28 -1.92
CA THR A 167 -13.78 -22.22 -2.93
C THR A 167 -14.99 -21.66 -3.67
N PRO A 168 -15.31 -22.19 -4.87
CA PRO A 168 -16.43 -21.70 -5.67
C PRO A 168 -17.80 -21.69 -4.96
N GLU A 169 -17.98 -22.53 -3.93
CA GLU A 169 -19.22 -22.56 -3.15
C GLU A 169 -19.39 -21.35 -2.22
N HIS A 170 -18.32 -20.62 -1.90
CA HIS A 170 -18.32 -19.47 -0.99
C HIS A 170 -19.10 -19.72 0.31
N ARG A 171 -18.97 -20.92 0.89
CA ARG A 171 -19.77 -21.32 2.05
C ARG A 171 -19.61 -20.28 3.17
N PRO A 172 -20.69 -19.76 3.79
CA PRO A 172 -20.58 -18.71 4.80
C PRO A 172 -19.65 -19.05 5.96
N ASN A 173 -19.72 -20.29 6.46
CA ASN A 173 -18.89 -20.81 7.55
C ASN A 173 -17.99 -21.95 7.07
N HIS A 174 -17.03 -21.65 6.20
CA HIS A 174 -16.07 -22.66 5.74
C HIS A 174 -15.01 -22.94 6.82
N PRO A 175 -14.85 -24.19 7.31
CA PRO A 175 -13.96 -24.49 8.44
C PRO A 175 -12.49 -24.16 8.17
N GLU A 176 -12.06 -24.30 6.92
CA GLU A 176 -10.68 -24.05 6.48
C GLU A 176 -10.41 -22.57 6.10
N ARG A 177 -11.44 -21.73 6.01
CA ARG A 177 -11.29 -20.31 5.65
C ARG A 177 -10.90 -19.50 6.89
N ARG A 178 -9.63 -19.64 7.27
CA ARG A 178 -9.02 -19.06 8.47
C ARG A 178 -7.69 -18.40 8.16
N GLY A 179 -7.46 -17.24 8.77
CA GLY A 179 -6.19 -16.54 8.70
C GLY A 179 -5.10 -17.22 9.55
N PRO A 180 -3.87 -16.70 9.54
CA PRO A 180 -2.72 -17.32 10.21
C PRO A 180 -2.88 -17.51 11.71
N SER A 181 -3.71 -16.68 12.38
CA SER A 181 -3.96 -16.81 13.83
C SER A 181 -5.20 -17.65 14.14
N GLY A 182 -5.80 -18.29 13.12
CA GLY A 182 -6.97 -19.15 13.23
C GLY A 182 -8.31 -18.42 13.17
N GLU A 183 -8.31 -17.10 13.00
CA GLU A 183 -9.52 -16.28 12.86
C GLU A 183 -10.26 -16.58 11.55
N PRO A 184 -11.59 -16.79 11.56
CA PRO A 184 -12.35 -16.95 10.34
C PRO A 184 -12.47 -15.62 9.57
N TYR A 185 -12.57 -15.69 8.24
CA TYR A 185 -12.86 -14.53 7.38
C TYR A 185 -14.04 -14.80 6.43
N ALA A 186 -14.61 -13.71 5.93
CA ALA A 186 -15.77 -13.74 5.02
C ALA A 186 -15.42 -14.41 3.68
N PRO A 187 -16.41 -14.93 2.94
CA PRO A 187 -16.17 -15.44 1.59
C PRO A 187 -15.56 -14.38 0.68
N PHE A 188 -14.70 -14.81 -0.23
CA PHE A 188 -13.86 -13.96 -1.05
C PHE A 188 -13.84 -14.47 -2.49
N HIS A 189 -14.25 -13.62 -3.42
CA HIS A 189 -14.30 -13.89 -4.84
C HIS A 189 -13.31 -13.00 -5.59
N ASP A 190 -12.53 -13.62 -6.46
CA ASP A 190 -11.54 -12.93 -7.29
C ASP A 190 -11.22 -13.77 -8.53
N VAL A 191 -10.48 -13.19 -9.47
CA VAL A 191 -10.10 -13.83 -10.72
C VAL A 191 -8.61 -13.64 -11.01
N GLN A 192 -8.01 -14.66 -11.63
CA GLN A 192 -6.64 -14.64 -12.12
C GLN A 192 -6.58 -15.26 -13.50
N MET A 193 -5.88 -14.64 -14.44
CA MET A 193 -5.65 -15.22 -15.76
C MET A 193 -4.29 -15.92 -15.80
N VAL A 194 -4.24 -17.11 -16.39
CA VAL A 194 -2.99 -17.82 -16.71
C VAL A 194 -2.79 -17.85 -18.22
N VAL A 195 -1.58 -17.52 -18.67
CA VAL A 195 -1.19 -17.48 -20.08
C VAL A 195 0.18 -18.12 -20.26
N ASP A 196 0.42 -18.72 -21.43
CA ASP A 196 1.74 -19.20 -21.85
C ASP A 196 2.26 -18.47 -23.10
N GLY A 197 3.41 -18.92 -23.61
CA GLY A 197 3.95 -18.46 -24.89
C GLY A 197 4.50 -17.04 -24.84
N GLU A 198 4.34 -16.28 -25.92
CA GLU A 198 4.89 -14.93 -26.02
C GLU A 198 4.24 -13.94 -25.04
N ALA A 199 2.99 -14.22 -24.64
CA ALA A 199 2.30 -13.41 -23.63
C ALA A 199 2.98 -13.55 -22.26
N ALA A 200 3.38 -14.76 -21.88
CA ALA A 200 4.15 -15.00 -20.65
C ALA A 200 5.52 -14.32 -20.70
N ALA A 201 6.23 -14.40 -21.84
CA ALA A 201 7.51 -13.71 -22.03
C ALA A 201 7.36 -12.17 -21.96
N GLY A 202 6.27 -11.62 -22.50
CA GLY A 202 5.93 -10.19 -22.40
C GLY A 202 5.70 -9.74 -20.96
N LEU A 203 4.98 -10.53 -20.16
CA LEU A 203 4.83 -10.29 -18.72
C LEU A 203 6.17 -10.45 -17.98
N GLY A 204 7.01 -11.40 -18.38
CA GLY A 204 8.38 -11.54 -17.89
C GLY A 204 9.21 -10.28 -18.11
N GLN A 205 9.13 -9.67 -19.30
CA GLN A 205 9.78 -8.40 -19.59
C GLN A 205 9.29 -7.30 -18.64
N LEU A 206 7.97 -7.16 -18.48
CA LEU A 206 7.38 -6.16 -17.59
C LEU A 206 7.87 -6.31 -16.14
N VAL A 207 7.89 -7.54 -15.61
CA VAL A 207 8.33 -7.79 -14.24
C VAL A 207 9.84 -7.55 -14.07
N ARG A 208 10.67 -7.89 -15.06
CA ARG A 208 12.12 -7.57 -15.04
C ARG A 208 12.40 -6.08 -15.09
N GLU A 209 11.72 -5.34 -15.97
CA GLU A 209 11.83 -3.88 -16.03
C GLU A 209 11.50 -3.25 -14.69
N ARG A 210 10.45 -3.76 -14.04
CA ARG A 210 10.07 -3.33 -12.70
C ARG A 210 11.10 -3.70 -11.64
N TRP A 211 11.61 -4.93 -11.67
CA TRP A 211 12.66 -5.39 -10.77
C TRP A 211 13.90 -4.49 -10.87
N LYS A 212 14.29 -4.11 -12.10
CA LYS A 212 15.36 -3.15 -12.36
C LYS A 212 15.04 -1.77 -11.78
N ARG A 213 13.80 -1.31 -11.90
CA ARG A 213 13.39 -0.04 -11.28
C ARG A 213 13.48 -0.08 -9.76
N ALA A 214 13.18 -1.21 -9.11
CA ALA A 214 13.25 -1.34 -7.66
C ALA A 214 14.68 -1.57 -7.13
N THR A 215 15.52 -2.32 -7.87
CA THR A 215 16.80 -2.84 -7.35
C THR A 215 18.05 -2.35 -8.08
N ASP A 216 17.91 -1.62 -9.18
CA ASP A 216 18.99 -1.26 -10.13
C ASP A 216 19.73 -2.47 -10.77
N SER A 217 19.21 -3.68 -10.58
CA SER A 217 19.69 -4.93 -11.19
C SER A 217 18.59 -5.53 -12.07
N GLU A 218 18.95 -6.16 -13.19
CA GLU A 218 17.98 -6.77 -14.10
C GLU A 218 18.29 -8.26 -14.22
N PRO A 219 17.35 -9.16 -13.83
CA PRO A 219 17.52 -10.60 -14.07
C PRO A 219 17.58 -10.90 -15.56
N ASP A 220 18.40 -11.86 -15.96
CA ASP A 220 18.43 -12.32 -17.35
C ASP A 220 17.10 -13.00 -17.72
N PRO A 221 16.62 -12.82 -18.98
CA PRO A 221 15.51 -13.60 -19.49
C PRO A 221 15.91 -15.08 -19.60
N VAL A 222 14.94 -15.96 -19.39
CA VAL A 222 15.13 -17.38 -19.62
C VAL A 222 14.92 -17.69 -21.10
N VAL A 223 15.88 -18.39 -21.70
CA VAL A 223 15.86 -18.81 -23.11
C VAL A 223 15.81 -20.35 -23.15
N ASP A 224 15.09 -20.90 -24.14
CA ASP A 224 14.95 -22.34 -24.38
C ASP A 224 14.34 -23.15 -23.21
N ALA A 225 13.45 -22.53 -22.43
CA ALA A 225 12.71 -23.21 -21.37
C ALA A 225 11.68 -24.21 -21.93
N SER A 226 11.45 -25.27 -21.16
CA SER A 226 10.39 -26.24 -21.47
C SER A 226 9.02 -25.60 -21.24
N PRO A 227 8.01 -25.91 -22.08
CA PRO A 227 6.66 -25.38 -21.86
C PRO A 227 6.07 -25.92 -20.56
N ILE A 228 5.44 -25.04 -19.80
CA ILE A 228 4.77 -25.34 -18.53
C ILE A 228 3.27 -25.11 -18.69
N TRP A 229 2.45 -25.91 -18.01
CA TRP A 229 1.04 -25.61 -17.82
C TRP A 229 0.55 -26.22 -16.51
N PRO A 230 -0.27 -25.51 -15.72
CA PRO A 230 -0.79 -26.05 -14.47
C PRO A 230 -1.62 -27.31 -14.69
N ASP A 231 -1.43 -28.31 -13.83
CA ASP A 231 -2.25 -29.52 -13.84
C ASP A 231 -3.71 -29.17 -13.47
N GLY A 232 -4.66 -29.86 -14.11
CA GLY A 232 -6.09 -29.65 -13.86
C GLY A 232 -6.69 -28.36 -14.43
N VAL A 233 -5.89 -27.47 -15.02
CA VAL A 233 -6.40 -26.28 -15.71
C VAL A 233 -6.68 -26.58 -17.17
N VAL A 234 -7.95 -26.45 -17.57
CA VAL A 234 -8.36 -26.55 -18.98
C VAL A 234 -8.17 -25.19 -19.64
N ALA A 235 -7.47 -25.17 -20.78
CA ALA A 235 -7.33 -23.95 -21.58
C ALA A 235 -8.69 -23.53 -22.15
N GLU A 236 -9.11 -22.29 -21.86
CA GLU A 236 -10.35 -21.74 -22.41
C GLU A 236 -10.13 -21.18 -23.81
N PHE A 237 -8.92 -20.67 -24.06
CA PHE A 237 -8.49 -20.12 -25.33
C PHE A 237 -7.24 -20.87 -25.81
N GLU A 238 -7.19 -21.15 -27.11
CA GLU A 238 -6.05 -21.76 -27.77
C GLU A 238 -5.57 -20.84 -28.90
N ASN A 239 -4.27 -20.56 -28.95
CA ASN A 239 -3.63 -19.69 -29.94
C ASN A 239 -4.29 -18.31 -30.07
N VAL A 240 -4.50 -17.63 -28.95
CA VAL A 240 -5.20 -16.33 -28.86
C VAL A 240 -4.20 -15.17 -28.74
N ASP A 241 -4.55 -14.02 -29.29
CA ASP A 241 -3.79 -12.78 -29.06
C ASP A 241 -4.17 -12.15 -27.71
N ILE A 242 -3.17 -11.88 -26.88
CA ILE A 242 -3.30 -11.19 -25.59
C ILE A 242 -2.75 -9.77 -25.73
N GLY A 243 -3.58 -8.77 -25.47
CA GLY A 243 -3.14 -7.40 -25.23
C GLY A 243 -2.72 -7.21 -23.79
N ILE A 244 -1.57 -6.60 -23.55
CA ILE A 244 -1.08 -6.26 -22.21
C ILE A 244 -1.21 -4.74 -22.03
N ALA A 245 -2.03 -4.29 -21.08
CA ALA A 245 -2.22 -2.89 -20.73
C ALA A 245 -1.63 -2.57 -19.36
N ARG A 246 -1.06 -1.38 -19.20
CA ARG A 246 -0.43 -0.95 -17.95
C ARG A 246 -1.00 0.38 -17.47
N THR A 247 -0.99 0.54 -16.16
CA THR A 247 -0.94 1.87 -15.54
C THR A 247 0.44 2.01 -14.92
N LEU A 248 1.14 3.09 -15.21
CA LEU A 248 2.37 3.43 -14.52
C LEU A 248 2.36 4.93 -14.22
N PRO A 249 2.64 5.36 -12.98
CA PRO A 249 2.63 6.77 -12.64
C PRO A 249 3.76 7.54 -13.32
N GLU A 250 3.59 8.85 -13.39
CA GLU A 250 4.67 9.77 -13.76
C GLU A 250 5.75 9.81 -12.67
N ASP A 251 7.01 9.75 -13.10
CA ASP A 251 8.22 9.93 -12.30
C ASP A 251 9.30 10.63 -13.15
N ASP A 252 10.42 11.04 -12.55
CA ASP A 252 11.50 11.77 -13.23
C ASP A 252 11.97 11.09 -14.53
N ASP A 253 11.98 9.76 -14.55
CA ASP A 253 12.52 8.95 -15.66
C ASP A 253 11.41 8.32 -16.52
N GLN A 254 10.13 8.63 -16.26
CA GLN A 254 9.00 7.96 -16.93
C GLN A 254 7.77 8.87 -17.00
N ARG A 255 7.23 9.07 -18.21
CA ARG A 255 5.92 9.71 -18.38
C ARG A 255 4.81 8.78 -17.87
N GLN A 256 3.70 9.37 -17.45
CA GLN A 256 2.53 8.58 -17.09
C GLN A 256 2.13 7.64 -18.24
N VAL A 257 1.85 6.40 -17.90
CA VAL A 257 1.26 5.40 -18.79
C VAL A 257 -0.14 5.11 -18.27
N ALA A 258 -1.15 5.26 -19.11
CA ALA A 258 -2.57 5.12 -18.77
C ALA A 258 -3.31 4.23 -19.80
N GLU A 259 -2.63 3.18 -20.29
CA GLU A 259 -3.15 2.25 -21.30
C GLU A 259 -4.41 1.55 -20.78
N VAL A 260 -4.43 1.14 -19.49
CA VAL A 260 -5.61 0.54 -18.84
C VAL A 260 -6.83 1.46 -18.90
N LYS A 261 -6.66 2.75 -18.57
CA LYS A 261 -7.75 3.72 -18.64
C LYS A 261 -8.26 3.87 -20.07
N ALA A 262 -7.35 4.00 -21.02
CA ALA A 262 -7.67 4.10 -22.44
C ALA A 262 -8.43 2.85 -22.93
N LEU A 263 -8.00 1.66 -22.51
CA LEU A 263 -8.64 0.39 -22.85
C LEU A 263 -10.07 0.28 -22.30
N TYR A 264 -10.32 0.69 -21.05
CA TYR A 264 -11.69 0.72 -20.50
C TYR A 264 -12.60 1.65 -21.30
N LEU A 265 -12.14 2.87 -21.58
CA LEU A 265 -12.91 3.87 -22.33
C LEU A 265 -13.21 3.39 -23.76
N GLU A 266 -12.21 2.79 -24.42
CA GLU A 266 -12.38 2.23 -25.76
C GLU A 266 -13.32 1.02 -25.76
N SER A 267 -13.22 0.14 -24.77
CA SER A 267 -14.11 -1.03 -24.64
C SER A 267 -15.56 -0.59 -24.49
N ILE A 268 -15.82 0.45 -23.68
CA ILE A 268 -17.15 1.04 -23.51
C ILE A 268 -17.63 1.68 -24.81
N ARG A 269 -16.77 2.45 -25.49
CA ARG A 269 -17.10 3.10 -26.76
C ARG A 269 -17.57 2.10 -27.82
N GLN A 270 -17.05 0.88 -27.81
CA GLN A 270 -17.42 -0.17 -28.77
C GLN A 270 -18.64 -1.01 -28.38
N ALA A 271 -19.12 -0.90 -27.15
CA ALA A 271 -20.21 -1.72 -26.63
C ALA A 271 -21.53 -1.46 -27.39
N ARG A 272 -22.30 -2.52 -27.67
CA ARG A 272 -23.60 -2.42 -28.36
C ARG A 272 -24.74 -3.16 -27.68
N ARG A 273 -24.47 -4.32 -27.08
CA ARG A 273 -25.47 -5.22 -26.50
C ARG A 273 -25.39 -5.23 -24.99
N TYR A 274 -24.22 -5.54 -24.43
CA TYR A 274 -24.07 -5.52 -22.98
C TYR A 274 -22.61 -5.31 -22.55
N ILE A 275 -22.46 -4.72 -21.35
CA ILE A 275 -21.20 -4.68 -20.60
C ILE A 275 -21.44 -5.40 -19.26
N TYR A 276 -20.62 -6.41 -18.97
CA TYR A 276 -20.56 -7.08 -17.67
C TYR A 276 -19.27 -6.67 -16.96
N ILE A 277 -19.37 -6.25 -15.70
CA ILE A 277 -18.24 -5.79 -14.89
C ILE A 277 -18.23 -6.54 -13.57
N GLU A 278 -17.07 -7.04 -13.16
CA GLU A 278 -16.80 -7.39 -11.77
C GLU A 278 -15.65 -6.51 -11.28
N ASN A 279 -15.91 -5.64 -10.30
CA ASN A 279 -14.87 -4.75 -9.78
C ASN A 279 -15.01 -4.45 -8.30
N GLN A 280 -13.88 -4.49 -7.58
CA GLN A 280 -13.80 -4.16 -6.15
C GLN A 280 -14.25 -2.73 -5.86
N TYR A 281 -13.92 -1.78 -6.73
CA TYR A 281 -14.28 -0.38 -6.57
C TYR A 281 -14.91 0.16 -7.85
N LEU A 282 -15.89 1.04 -7.69
CA LEU A 282 -16.54 1.77 -8.78
C LEU A 282 -16.58 3.25 -8.39
N THR A 283 -15.47 3.97 -8.54
CA THR A 283 -15.34 5.37 -8.10
C THR A 283 -14.76 6.30 -9.17
N VAL A 284 -14.42 5.75 -10.35
CA VAL A 284 -13.84 6.51 -11.47
C VAL A 284 -14.92 7.19 -12.33
N GLU A 285 -15.00 8.51 -12.18
CA GLU A 285 -15.95 9.37 -12.88
C GLU A 285 -15.86 9.30 -14.42
N PRO A 286 -14.68 9.39 -15.07
CA PRO A 286 -14.59 9.29 -16.54
C PRO A 286 -15.21 8.02 -17.14
N VAL A 287 -15.15 6.89 -16.42
CA VAL A 287 -15.76 5.64 -16.86
C VAL A 287 -17.26 5.66 -16.66
N ALA A 288 -17.75 6.21 -15.54
CA ALA A 288 -19.20 6.39 -15.32
C ALA A 288 -19.81 7.28 -16.42
N GLU A 289 -19.13 8.37 -16.78
CA GLU A 289 -19.54 9.27 -17.87
C GLU A 289 -19.52 8.56 -19.23
N ALA A 290 -18.47 7.79 -19.52
CA ALA A 290 -18.39 7.01 -20.76
C ALA A 290 -19.52 5.98 -20.87
N LEU A 291 -19.84 5.27 -19.77
CA LEU A 291 -20.96 4.33 -19.70
C LEU A 291 -22.29 5.06 -19.96
N ALA A 292 -22.52 6.19 -19.28
CA ALA A 292 -23.74 6.98 -19.42
C ALA A 292 -23.90 7.53 -20.85
N SER A 293 -22.82 8.04 -21.46
CA SER A 293 -22.84 8.51 -22.85
C SER A 293 -23.17 7.36 -23.80
N ARG A 294 -22.49 6.22 -23.65
CA ARG A 294 -22.71 5.07 -24.53
C ARG A 294 -24.12 4.51 -24.42
N LEU A 295 -24.66 4.41 -23.21
CA LEU A 295 -26.04 3.98 -22.97
C LEU A 295 -27.06 4.90 -23.66
N ARG A 296 -26.79 6.20 -23.77
CA ARG A 296 -27.66 7.13 -24.52
C ARG A 296 -27.55 6.96 -26.03
N GLU A 297 -26.35 6.64 -26.52
CA GLU A 297 -26.08 6.42 -27.94
C GLU A 297 -26.63 5.07 -28.45
N GLU A 298 -26.59 4.02 -27.62
CA GLU A 298 -27.05 2.67 -27.96
C GLU A 298 -28.24 2.27 -27.06
N PRO A 299 -29.48 2.35 -27.58
CA PRO A 299 -30.69 2.06 -26.81
C PRO A 299 -30.79 0.59 -26.33
N GLU A 300 -30.16 -0.34 -27.04
CA GLU A 300 -30.18 -1.78 -26.71
C GLU A 300 -29.08 -2.18 -25.71
N LEU A 301 -28.15 -1.27 -25.39
CA LEU A 301 -27.04 -1.58 -24.50
C LEU A 301 -27.53 -1.75 -23.06
N GLU A 302 -27.13 -2.84 -22.41
CA GLU A 302 -27.30 -3.10 -20.98
C GLU A 302 -25.97 -3.04 -20.23
N VAL A 303 -25.96 -2.58 -18.98
CA VAL A 303 -24.77 -2.59 -18.13
C VAL A 303 -25.09 -3.32 -16.82
N VAL A 304 -24.31 -4.33 -16.52
CA VAL A 304 -24.37 -5.08 -15.25
C VAL A 304 -23.02 -4.99 -14.55
N ALA A 305 -23.03 -4.52 -13.31
CA ALA A 305 -21.84 -4.46 -12.48
C ALA A 305 -22.03 -5.26 -11.18
N VAL A 306 -21.10 -6.17 -10.89
CA VAL A 306 -21.00 -6.93 -9.66
C VAL A 306 -19.85 -6.36 -8.82
N THR A 307 -20.15 -5.93 -7.59
CA THR A 307 -19.21 -5.20 -6.73
C THR A 307 -19.48 -5.55 -5.26
N PRO A 308 -18.56 -5.28 -4.31
CA PRO A 308 -18.81 -5.55 -2.90
C PRO A 308 -20.04 -4.81 -2.38
N ARG A 309 -20.79 -5.45 -1.48
CA ARG A 309 -21.90 -4.81 -0.76
C ARG A 309 -21.44 -3.56 0.00
N ARG A 310 -20.22 -3.60 0.54
CA ARG A 310 -19.51 -2.49 1.17
C ARG A 310 -18.01 -2.67 0.93
N PRO A 311 -17.23 -1.57 0.76
CA PRO A 311 -15.77 -1.65 0.75
C PRO A 311 -15.22 -2.33 2.01
N SER A 312 -14.08 -3.03 1.88
CA SER A 312 -13.41 -3.71 2.99
C SER A 312 -12.77 -2.73 3.99
N GLY A 313 -12.73 -3.09 5.27
CA GLY A 313 -11.98 -2.31 6.25
C GLY A 313 -12.56 -0.94 6.60
N TRP A 314 -12.10 -0.39 7.73
CA TRP A 314 -12.70 0.81 8.31
C TRP A 314 -12.44 2.08 7.48
N LEU A 315 -11.23 2.25 6.95
CA LEU A 315 -10.84 3.44 6.18
C LEU A 315 -11.47 3.44 4.79
N GLU A 316 -11.42 2.30 4.07
CA GLU A 316 -11.98 2.21 2.71
C GLU A 316 -13.51 2.33 2.71
N THR A 317 -14.20 1.83 3.75
CA THR A 317 -15.65 2.07 3.89
C THR A 317 -15.97 3.56 3.92
N LYS A 318 -15.16 4.35 4.63
CA LYS A 318 -15.36 5.80 4.74
C LYS A 318 -14.92 6.56 3.50
N THR A 319 -13.89 6.11 2.78
CA THR A 319 -13.38 6.83 1.61
C THR A 319 -14.05 6.35 0.32
N MET A 320 -14.06 5.06 0.04
CA MET A 320 -14.54 4.51 -1.24
C MET A 320 -16.08 4.40 -1.32
N GLY A 321 -16.78 4.33 -0.18
CA GLY A 321 -18.25 4.23 -0.15
C GLY A 321 -18.96 5.43 -0.79
N THR A 322 -18.48 6.65 -0.54
CA THR A 322 -19.00 7.87 -1.17
C THR A 322 -18.78 7.85 -2.68
N GLY A 323 -17.58 7.45 -3.13
CA GLY A 323 -17.26 7.34 -4.56
C GLY A 323 -18.17 6.35 -5.28
N GLN A 324 -18.47 5.21 -4.65
CA GLN A 324 -19.38 4.19 -5.19
C GLN A 324 -20.80 4.74 -5.38
N ALA A 325 -21.32 5.44 -4.36
CA ALA A 325 -22.63 6.06 -4.46
C ALA A 325 -22.70 7.11 -5.58
N LEU A 326 -21.66 7.92 -5.75
CA LEU A 326 -21.56 8.91 -6.83
C LEU A 326 -21.49 8.26 -8.21
N PHE A 327 -20.70 7.20 -8.37
CA PHE A 327 -20.61 6.43 -9.61
C PHE A 327 -21.98 5.86 -10.01
N MET A 328 -22.70 5.25 -9.06
CA MET A 328 -24.05 4.72 -9.27
C MET A 328 -25.07 5.83 -9.57
N ALA A 329 -24.95 6.98 -8.92
CA ALA A 329 -25.81 8.14 -9.15
C ALA A 329 -25.67 8.69 -10.59
N SER A 330 -24.45 8.72 -11.14
CA SER A 330 -24.21 9.13 -12.53
C SER A 330 -24.90 8.24 -13.57
N LEU A 331 -25.33 7.03 -13.18
CA LEU A 331 -26.03 6.07 -14.04
C LEU A 331 -27.52 5.91 -13.67
N SER A 332 -28.04 6.75 -12.78
CA SER A 332 -29.43 6.72 -12.30
C SER A 332 -30.40 7.58 -13.11
N ASP A 333 -29.94 8.16 -14.23
CA ASP A 333 -30.75 8.98 -15.14
C ASP A 333 -31.94 8.16 -15.70
N LYS A 334 -33.14 8.76 -15.77
CA LYS A 334 -34.38 8.08 -16.12
C LYS A 334 -34.33 7.43 -17.51
N ASP A 335 -33.55 7.99 -18.43
CA ASP A 335 -33.45 7.51 -19.80
C ASP A 335 -32.59 6.24 -19.94
N ILE A 336 -31.76 5.93 -18.94
CA ILE A 336 -30.82 4.78 -18.99
C ILE A 336 -30.95 3.81 -17.81
N ARG A 337 -31.49 4.25 -16.67
CA ARG A 337 -31.49 3.48 -15.40
C ARG A 337 -32.11 2.09 -15.51
N ASP A 338 -33.09 1.90 -16.38
CA ASP A 338 -33.78 0.62 -16.51
C ASP A 338 -32.87 -0.46 -17.13
N ARG A 339 -31.79 -0.04 -17.81
CA ARG A 339 -30.76 -0.87 -18.46
C ARG A 339 -29.45 -0.93 -17.68
N VAL A 340 -29.41 -0.43 -16.45
CA VAL A 340 -28.25 -0.51 -15.56
C VAL A 340 -28.62 -1.29 -14.31
N ARG A 341 -27.80 -2.28 -13.93
CA ARG A 341 -27.95 -3.01 -12.67
C ARG A 341 -26.63 -3.12 -11.93
N PHE A 342 -26.67 -2.85 -10.64
CA PHE A 342 -25.59 -3.13 -9.71
C PHE A 342 -26.01 -4.28 -8.80
N TYR A 343 -25.12 -5.25 -8.61
CA TYR A 343 -25.34 -6.39 -7.75
C TYR A 343 -24.17 -6.60 -6.81
N TYR A 344 -24.43 -7.30 -5.70
CA TYR A 344 -23.39 -7.97 -4.92
C TYR A 344 -23.72 -9.46 -4.79
N PRO A 345 -22.71 -10.36 -4.81
CA PRO A 345 -22.93 -11.78 -4.64
C PRO A 345 -23.20 -12.12 -3.17
N PHE A 346 -24.03 -13.14 -2.94
CA PHE A 346 -24.27 -13.71 -1.63
C PHE A 346 -24.19 -15.23 -1.66
N SER A 347 -23.90 -15.82 -0.51
CA SER A 347 -23.96 -17.27 -0.27
C SER A 347 -24.65 -17.55 1.07
N GLY A 348 -25.28 -18.71 1.20
CA GLY A 348 -26.05 -19.12 2.37
C GLY A 348 -27.56 -18.88 2.27
N GLN A 349 -28.28 -19.25 3.32
CA GLN A 349 -29.74 -19.16 3.43
C GLN A 349 -30.16 -18.66 4.80
N GLY A 350 -31.30 -17.97 4.87
CA GLY A 350 -31.85 -17.46 6.13
C GLY A 350 -30.83 -16.62 6.90
N ASP A 351 -30.62 -16.97 8.17
CA ASP A 351 -29.71 -16.26 9.07
C ASP A 351 -28.21 -16.50 8.76
N ASP A 352 -27.87 -17.52 7.96
CA ASP A 352 -26.48 -17.81 7.54
C ASP A 352 -26.10 -17.10 6.23
N ARG A 353 -27.02 -16.31 5.64
CA ARG A 353 -26.75 -15.59 4.40
C ARG A 353 -25.68 -14.53 4.63
N THR A 354 -24.61 -14.57 3.84
CA THR A 354 -23.52 -13.60 3.88
C THR A 354 -23.20 -13.06 2.50
N ALA A 355 -22.72 -11.81 2.44
CA ALA A 355 -22.20 -11.24 1.21
C ALA A 355 -20.81 -11.83 0.92
N VAL A 356 -20.56 -12.14 -0.36
CA VAL A 356 -19.23 -12.53 -0.84
C VAL A 356 -18.47 -11.26 -1.19
N MET A 357 -17.25 -11.12 -0.68
CA MET A 357 -16.37 -10.00 -1.01
C MET A 357 -15.91 -10.13 -2.46
N VAL A 358 -16.16 -9.12 -3.29
CA VAL A 358 -15.70 -9.10 -4.69
C VAL A 358 -14.39 -8.32 -4.78
N HIS A 359 -13.30 -9.01 -5.05
CA HIS A 359 -11.99 -8.42 -5.31
C HIS A 359 -11.58 -8.53 -6.78
N ALA A 360 -12.37 -9.21 -7.61
CA ALA A 360 -12.17 -9.30 -9.06
C ALA A 360 -11.99 -7.92 -9.72
N LYS A 361 -11.26 -7.88 -10.84
CA LYS A 361 -11.16 -6.75 -11.75
C LYS A 361 -11.29 -7.25 -13.18
N LEU A 362 -12.53 -7.33 -13.65
CA LEU A 362 -12.90 -7.95 -14.92
C LEU A 362 -13.97 -7.13 -15.64
N MET A 363 -13.89 -7.08 -16.97
CA MET A 363 -14.94 -6.54 -17.83
C MET A 363 -15.11 -7.41 -19.07
N ILE A 364 -16.36 -7.68 -19.46
CA ILE A 364 -16.72 -8.35 -20.71
C ILE A 364 -17.63 -7.42 -21.51
N VAL A 365 -17.35 -7.26 -22.81
CA VAL A 365 -18.16 -6.45 -23.73
C VAL A 365 -18.61 -7.27 -24.93
N ASP A 366 -19.92 -7.42 -25.08
CA ASP A 366 -20.60 -8.05 -26.21
C ASP A 366 -20.11 -9.44 -26.63
N ASP A 367 -19.61 -10.28 -25.73
CA ASP A 367 -18.92 -11.54 -26.05
C ASP A 367 -17.63 -11.36 -26.91
N VAL A 368 -17.12 -10.15 -27.12
CA VAL A 368 -15.97 -9.89 -28.02
C VAL A 368 -14.73 -9.45 -27.26
N LEU A 369 -14.91 -8.64 -26.21
CA LEU A 369 -13.79 -8.17 -25.38
C LEU A 369 -13.87 -8.82 -24.02
N LEU A 370 -12.73 -9.32 -23.53
CA LEU A 370 -12.52 -9.75 -22.16
C LEU A 370 -11.32 -9.00 -21.60
N HIS A 371 -11.49 -8.37 -20.45
CA HIS A 371 -10.46 -7.65 -19.71
C HIS A 371 -10.31 -8.27 -18.32
N VAL A 372 -9.09 -8.57 -17.90
CA VAL A 372 -8.78 -9.20 -16.60
C VAL A 372 -7.46 -8.67 -16.09
N GLY A 373 -7.40 -8.16 -14.86
CA GLY A 373 -6.15 -7.61 -14.36
C GLY A 373 -6.16 -7.23 -12.90
N SER A 374 -5.27 -6.30 -12.55
CA SER A 374 -5.15 -5.78 -11.19
C SER A 374 -5.88 -4.45 -10.99
N SER A 375 -6.33 -3.81 -12.07
CA SER A 375 -6.82 -2.44 -12.04
C SER A 375 -8.26 -2.30 -11.52
N ASN A 376 -8.41 -1.55 -10.42
CA ASN A 376 -9.73 -1.19 -9.94
C ASN A 376 -10.34 -0.08 -10.80
N LEU A 377 -11.66 0.01 -10.87
CA LEU A 377 -12.34 1.18 -11.42
C LEU A 377 -12.36 2.31 -10.38
N ASN A 378 -11.17 2.79 -10.01
CA ASN A 378 -10.94 3.95 -9.14
C ASN A 378 -9.90 4.90 -9.75
N ARG A 379 -9.71 6.09 -9.18
CA ARG A 379 -8.77 7.07 -9.74
C ARG A 379 -7.32 6.60 -9.62
N ARG A 380 -6.98 5.86 -8.56
CA ARG A 380 -5.61 5.36 -8.34
C ARG A 380 -5.14 4.42 -9.44
N SER A 381 -5.91 3.37 -9.74
CA SER A 381 -5.57 2.36 -10.74
C SER A 381 -5.57 2.92 -12.17
N MET A 382 -6.18 4.08 -12.41
CA MET A 382 -6.19 4.73 -13.73
C MET A 382 -4.97 5.61 -14.00
N GLY A 383 -4.18 5.98 -12.98
CA GLY A 383 -3.04 6.89 -13.20
C GLY A 383 -1.92 6.94 -12.17
N LEU A 384 -2.11 6.40 -10.96
CA LEU A 384 -1.17 6.52 -9.84
C LEU A 384 -0.57 5.18 -9.40
N ASP A 385 -1.41 4.19 -9.15
CA ASP A 385 -0.95 2.85 -8.80
C ASP A 385 -0.43 2.17 -10.06
N SER A 386 0.62 1.38 -9.91
CA SER A 386 1.08 0.59 -11.05
C SER A 386 0.18 -0.64 -11.20
N GLU A 387 -0.42 -0.82 -12.37
CA GLU A 387 -1.36 -1.88 -12.67
C GLU A 387 -0.91 -2.67 -13.92
N CYS A 388 -1.46 -3.87 -14.10
CA CYS A 388 -1.28 -4.67 -15.30
C CYS A 388 -2.55 -5.46 -15.55
N ASP A 389 -3.08 -5.31 -16.77
CA ASP A 389 -4.28 -5.99 -17.21
C ASP A 389 -4.03 -6.70 -18.54
N LEU A 390 -4.68 -7.84 -18.70
CA LEU A 390 -4.70 -8.64 -19.92
C LEU A 390 -6.04 -8.46 -20.61
N ALA A 391 -6.00 -8.38 -21.94
CA ALA A 391 -7.18 -8.22 -22.75
C ALA A 391 -7.19 -9.19 -23.94
N ILE A 392 -8.35 -9.77 -24.21
CA ILE A 392 -8.62 -10.55 -25.42
C ILE A 392 -9.66 -9.80 -26.24
N GLU A 393 -9.37 -9.61 -27.53
CA GLU A 393 -10.33 -9.13 -28.53
C GLU A 393 -10.56 -10.22 -29.56
N ALA A 394 -11.74 -10.82 -29.52
CA ALA A 394 -12.11 -11.92 -30.40
C ALA A 394 -12.03 -11.48 -31.88
N GLN A 395 -11.28 -12.24 -32.67
CA GLN A 395 -11.06 -12.08 -34.10
C GLN A 395 -11.92 -13.06 -34.93
N CYS A 396 -12.45 -14.12 -34.29
CA CYS A 396 -13.25 -15.14 -34.96
C CYS A 396 -14.40 -15.66 -34.08
N GLU A 397 -15.32 -16.41 -34.70
CA GLU A 397 -16.51 -16.95 -34.01
C GLU A 397 -16.19 -17.88 -32.84
N SER A 398 -15.08 -18.62 -32.90
CA SER A 398 -14.71 -19.50 -31.78
C SER A 398 -14.31 -18.68 -30.57
N GLU A 399 -13.52 -17.62 -30.76
CA GLU A 399 -13.12 -16.71 -29.68
C GLU A 399 -14.32 -15.97 -29.10
N VAL A 400 -15.29 -15.55 -29.94
CA VAL A 400 -16.55 -14.97 -29.46
C VAL A 400 -17.29 -15.95 -28.54
N ARG A 401 -17.41 -17.23 -28.94
CA ARG A 401 -18.02 -18.26 -28.10
C ARG A 401 -17.22 -18.54 -26.82
N GLN A 402 -15.89 -18.44 -26.86
CA GLN A 402 -15.04 -18.63 -25.69
C GLN A 402 -15.21 -17.48 -24.68
N VAL A 403 -15.25 -16.23 -25.13
CA VAL A 403 -15.55 -15.09 -24.25
C VAL A 403 -16.96 -15.19 -23.66
N GLN A 404 -17.95 -15.60 -24.45
CA GLN A 404 -19.30 -15.88 -23.92
C GLN A 404 -19.28 -17.01 -22.87
N ALA A 405 -18.51 -18.07 -23.11
CA ALA A 405 -18.38 -19.18 -22.16
C ALA A 405 -17.78 -18.72 -20.83
N VAL A 406 -16.85 -17.76 -20.84
CA VAL A 406 -16.33 -17.11 -19.62
C VAL A 406 -17.46 -16.40 -18.87
N LEU A 407 -18.28 -15.58 -19.54
CA LEU A 407 -19.43 -14.93 -18.91
C LEU A 407 -20.40 -15.95 -18.30
N CYS A 408 -20.76 -16.99 -19.06
CA CYS A 408 -21.65 -18.05 -18.58
C CYS A 408 -21.05 -18.76 -17.36
N ARG A 409 -19.73 -18.97 -17.32
CA ARG A 409 -19.03 -19.59 -16.18
C ARG A 409 -19.02 -18.69 -14.95
N LEU A 410 -18.83 -17.38 -15.10
CA LEU A 410 -18.90 -16.41 -13.99
C LEU A 410 -20.30 -16.35 -13.39
N LEU A 411 -21.33 -16.23 -14.22
CA LEU A 411 -22.72 -16.25 -13.74
C LEU A 411 -23.08 -17.61 -13.12
N ALA A 412 -22.65 -18.72 -13.72
CA ALA A 412 -22.86 -20.06 -13.15
C ALA A 412 -22.19 -20.19 -11.78
N HIS A 413 -21.00 -19.62 -11.62
CA HIS A 413 -20.27 -19.56 -10.36
C HIS A 413 -21.05 -18.76 -9.29
N HIS A 414 -21.55 -17.55 -9.62
CA HIS A 414 -22.33 -16.73 -8.68
C HIS A 414 -23.68 -17.33 -8.26
N PHE A 415 -24.34 -18.08 -9.15
CA PHE A 415 -25.63 -18.70 -8.85
C PHE A 415 -25.50 -20.15 -8.37
N GLY A 416 -24.32 -20.76 -8.54
CA GLY A 416 -24.12 -22.18 -8.26
C GLY A 416 -24.82 -23.13 -9.22
N LEU A 417 -24.86 -22.74 -10.50
CA LEU A 417 -25.47 -23.47 -11.60
C LEU A 417 -24.37 -24.06 -12.51
N THR A 418 -24.78 -24.73 -13.60
CA THR A 418 -23.86 -25.12 -14.67
C THR A 418 -23.79 -24.03 -15.73
N SER A 419 -22.63 -23.89 -16.39
CA SER A 419 -22.46 -22.94 -17.50
C SER A 419 -23.46 -23.18 -18.64
N ASP A 420 -23.83 -24.45 -18.87
CA ASP A 420 -24.83 -24.83 -19.88
C ASP A 420 -26.21 -24.27 -19.56
N THR A 421 -26.63 -24.35 -18.28
CA THR A 421 -27.92 -23.78 -17.83
C THR A 421 -27.95 -22.27 -18.07
N VAL A 422 -26.86 -21.57 -17.76
CA VAL A 422 -26.77 -20.13 -17.96
C VAL A 422 -26.77 -19.77 -19.44
N ARG A 423 -26.03 -20.52 -20.26
CA ARG A 423 -25.96 -20.32 -21.71
C ARG A 423 -27.33 -20.48 -22.38
N GLU A 424 -28.06 -21.54 -22.04
CA GLU A 424 -29.44 -21.75 -22.54
C GLU A 424 -30.37 -20.57 -22.17
N ARG A 425 -30.21 -20.01 -20.96
CA ARG A 425 -30.99 -18.84 -20.51
C ARG A 425 -30.60 -17.56 -21.25
N LEU A 426 -29.30 -17.35 -21.45
CA LEU A 426 -28.77 -16.19 -22.18
C LEU A 426 -29.25 -16.18 -23.63
N GLU A 427 -29.20 -17.33 -24.30
CA GLU A 427 -29.69 -17.51 -25.67
C GLU A 427 -31.21 -17.29 -25.77
N ALA A 428 -31.98 -17.70 -24.76
CA ALA A 428 -33.43 -17.55 -24.76
C ALA A 428 -33.94 -16.12 -24.49
N GLN A 429 -33.24 -15.34 -23.66
CA GLN A 429 -33.71 -14.02 -23.19
C GLN A 429 -33.22 -12.85 -24.04
N ALA A 430 -32.15 -13.01 -24.82
CA ALA A 430 -31.50 -11.96 -25.63
C ALA A 430 -31.20 -10.65 -24.85
N SER A 431 -31.11 -10.73 -23.52
CA SER A 431 -30.87 -9.62 -22.58
C SER A 431 -30.12 -10.19 -21.38
N LEU A 432 -29.03 -9.55 -20.99
CA LEU A 432 -28.20 -9.96 -19.87
C LEU A 432 -28.95 -9.74 -18.54
N ILE A 433 -29.62 -8.59 -18.39
CA ILE A 433 -30.39 -8.28 -17.18
C ILE A 433 -31.52 -9.31 -16.98
N ARG A 434 -32.33 -9.57 -18.03
CA ARG A 434 -33.40 -10.57 -17.94
C ARG A 434 -32.87 -11.98 -17.70
N THR A 435 -31.68 -12.28 -18.23
CA THR A 435 -31.02 -13.57 -17.95
C THR A 435 -30.73 -13.67 -16.46
N ILE A 436 -30.05 -12.69 -15.86
CA ILE A 436 -29.68 -12.68 -14.44
C ILE A 436 -30.92 -12.72 -13.54
N ASP A 437 -31.94 -11.91 -13.85
CA ASP A 437 -33.19 -11.88 -13.08
C ASP A 437 -33.97 -13.22 -13.15
N ALA A 438 -33.78 -14.00 -14.22
CA ALA A 438 -34.38 -15.32 -14.39
C ALA A 438 -33.53 -16.47 -13.83
N LEU A 439 -32.29 -16.22 -13.39
CA LEU A 439 -31.47 -17.23 -12.73
C LEU A 439 -31.96 -17.38 -11.28
N GLU A 440 -32.53 -18.54 -10.97
CA GLU A 440 -32.99 -18.85 -9.62
C GLU A 440 -32.00 -19.79 -8.93
N SER A 441 -31.56 -19.40 -7.74
CA SER A 441 -30.84 -20.29 -6.84
C SER A 441 -31.14 -19.92 -5.40
N THR A 442 -31.32 -20.96 -4.58
CA THR A 442 -31.77 -20.77 -3.21
C THR A 442 -30.61 -20.49 -2.26
N LYS A 443 -29.36 -20.83 -2.61
CA LYS A 443 -28.20 -20.76 -1.70
C LYS A 443 -27.12 -19.76 -2.13
N ARG A 444 -27.10 -19.38 -3.40
CA ARG A 444 -26.12 -18.46 -3.98
C ARG A 444 -26.83 -17.60 -5.02
N GLY A 445 -26.37 -16.38 -5.21
CA GLY A 445 -26.92 -15.54 -6.27
C GLY A 445 -26.43 -14.11 -6.19
N LEU A 446 -26.94 -13.29 -7.10
CA LEU A 446 -26.71 -11.87 -7.15
C LEU A 446 -27.89 -11.13 -6.52
N HIS A 447 -27.62 -10.19 -5.61
CA HIS A 447 -28.64 -9.36 -5.00
C HIS A 447 -28.46 -7.91 -5.44
N PRO A 448 -29.54 -7.19 -5.80
CA PRO A 448 -29.45 -5.78 -6.16
C PRO A 448 -28.73 -4.97 -5.08
N LEU A 449 -27.82 -4.11 -5.52
CA LEU A 449 -27.09 -3.18 -4.68
C LEU A 449 -27.77 -1.81 -4.79
N GLU A 450 -28.30 -1.34 -3.66
CA GLU A 450 -28.81 0.03 -3.55
C GLU A 450 -27.67 0.98 -3.15
N PRO A 451 -27.65 2.22 -3.66
CA PRO A 451 -26.73 3.24 -3.17
C PRO A 451 -26.97 3.46 -1.68
N ALA A 452 -25.92 3.43 -0.88
CA ALA A 452 -26.06 3.65 0.55
C ALA A 452 -26.45 5.10 0.85
N GLU A 453 -27.46 5.29 1.71
CA GLU A 453 -27.99 6.61 2.09
C GLU A 453 -27.04 7.44 2.99
N GLU A 454 -26.04 6.81 3.63
CA GLU A 454 -25.32 7.34 4.80
C GLU A 454 -23.99 8.09 4.54
N TYR A 455 -23.69 8.54 3.32
CA TYR A 455 -22.33 9.03 3.00
C TYR A 455 -22.18 10.54 2.72
N ASN A 456 -23.08 11.37 3.25
CA ASN A 456 -22.96 12.84 3.25
C ASN A 456 -22.12 13.38 4.43
N ASP A 457 -20.96 12.79 4.69
CA ASP A 457 -20.00 13.33 5.66
C ASP A 457 -18.93 14.11 4.87
N VAL A 458 -18.89 15.44 5.06
CA VAL A 458 -17.90 16.34 4.41
C VAL A 458 -16.46 15.88 4.69
N ILE A 459 -16.24 15.24 5.85
CA ILE A 459 -14.93 14.68 6.22
C ILE A 459 -14.61 13.45 5.35
N ALA A 460 -15.59 12.61 5.07
CA ALA A 460 -15.44 11.44 4.20
C ALA A 460 -15.11 11.83 2.76
N GLU A 461 -15.77 12.87 2.23
CA GLU A 461 -15.48 13.40 0.90
C GLU A 461 -14.05 13.96 0.80
N THR A 462 -13.60 14.69 1.83
CA THR A 462 -12.23 15.21 1.88
C THR A 462 -11.20 14.07 1.97
N LEU A 463 -11.45 13.04 2.77
CA LEU A 463 -10.59 11.86 2.88
C LEU A 463 -10.57 11.03 1.59
N ASN A 464 -11.70 10.90 0.89
CA ASN A 464 -11.76 10.25 -0.42
C ASN A 464 -10.85 10.95 -1.43
N ARG A 465 -10.88 12.29 -1.50
CA ARG A 465 -10.00 13.08 -2.39
C ARG A 465 -8.50 12.92 -2.10
N VAL A 466 -8.13 12.46 -0.90
CA VAL A 466 -6.73 12.16 -0.54
C VAL A 466 -6.40 10.69 -0.82
N ALA A 467 -7.33 9.78 -0.52
CA ALA A 467 -7.12 8.34 -0.67
C ALA A 467 -7.17 7.86 -2.13
N ASP A 468 -8.14 8.36 -2.91
CA ASP A 468 -8.41 7.97 -4.30
C ASP A 468 -7.95 9.04 -5.31
N ARG A 469 -6.64 9.16 -5.50
CA ARG A 469 -6.01 10.14 -6.40
C ARG A 469 -5.47 9.49 -7.66
N GLU A 470 -5.61 10.19 -8.78
CA GLU A 470 -5.05 9.79 -10.08
C GLU A 470 -3.60 10.26 -10.29
N ALA A 471 -3.13 11.21 -9.47
CA ALA A 471 -1.80 11.83 -9.60
C ALA A 471 -1.02 11.78 -8.27
N PRO A 472 0.33 11.81 -8.32
CA PRO A 472 1.21 11.81 -7.15
C PRO A 472 0.91 12.92 -6.13
N LEU A 473 1.22 12.64 -4.87
CA LEU A 473 1.19 13.67 -3.82
C LEU A 473 2.44 14.55 -3.89
N ASP A 474 2.23 15.88 -3.85
CA ASP A 474 3.32 16.80 -3.59
C ASP A 474 3.90 16.51 -2.19
N PRO A 475 5.22 16.32 -2.03
CA PRO A 475 5.85 16.05 -0.75
C PRO A 475 5.50 17.08 0.35
N GLU A 476 5.21 18.32 -0.03
CA GLU A 476 4.83 19.38 0.91
C GLU A 476 3.41 19.16 1.46
N VAL A 477 2.48 18.66 0.64
CA VAL A 477 1.08 18.35 1.02
C VAL A 477 0.99 17.07 1.84
N PHE A 478 1.77 16.03 1.49
CA PHE A 478 1.76 14.72 2.18
C PHE A 478 2.07 14.82 3.67
N VAL A 479 3.02 15.69 4.05
CA VAL A 479 3.38 15.92 5.45
C VAL A 479 2.26 16.65 6.20
N GLY A 480 1.40 17.42 5.54
CA GLY A 480 0.23 18.05 6.17
C GLY A 480 -0.87 17.03 6.47
N ASP A 481 -1.28 16.26 5.45
CA ASP A 481 -2.44 15.35 5.53
C ASP A 481 -2.21 14.12 6.43
N MET A 482 -0.96 13.68 6.60
CA MET A 482 -0.62 12.55 7.49
C MET A 482 -0.95 12.84 8.97
N PHE A 483 -1.03 14.11 9.37
CA PHE A 483 -1.36 14.49 10.74
C PHE A 483 -2.87 14.60 11.00
N ASP A 484 -3.68 14.78 9.96
CA ASP A 484 -5.14 14.94 10.08
C ASP A 484 -5.92 13.63 9.83
N ALA A 485 -5.35 12.67 9.11
CA ALA A 485 -6.07 11.48 8.64
C ALA A 485 -5.99 10.22 9.54
N VAL A 486 -5.53 10.31 10.80
CA VAL A 486 -5.52 9.15 11.72
C VAL A 486 -6.58 9.30 12.82
N PRO A 487 -7.76 8.66 12.70
CA PRO A 487 -8.66 8.53 13.82
C PRO A 487 -8.06 7.54 14.81
N GLN A 488 -7.73 8.08 15.98
CA GLN A 488 -7.28 7.31 17.13
C GLN A 488 -8.38 6.30 17.53
N LYS A 489 -8.19 5.00 17.27
CA LYS A 489 -8.89 3.96 18.05
C LYS A 489 -8.37 4.01 19.49
N LYS A 490 -9.12 4.72 20.34
CA LYS A 490 -8.67 5.28 21.63
C LYS A 490 -8.51 4.29 22.79
N THR A 491 -8.97 3.03 22.71
CA THR A 491 -9.12 2.22 23.94
C THR A 491 -8.04 1.16 24.12
N VAL A 492 -7.79 0.31 23.11
CA VAL A 492 -6.82 -0.82 23.24
C VAL A 492 -5.38 -0.34 23.13
N ARG A 493 -5.09 0.60 22.21
CA ARG A 493 -3.75 1.18 22.04
C ARG A 493 -3.36 2.07 23.23
N ARG A 494 -4.33 2.71 23.91
CA ARG A 494 -4.10 3.39 25.20
C ARG A 494 -3.77 2.38 26.28
N ALA A 495 -4.49 1.27 26.38
CA ALA A 495 -4.19 0.24 27.39
C ALA A 495 -2.79 -0.34 27.20
N ILE A 496 -2.40 -0.68 25.97
CA ILE A 496 -1.04 -1.18 25.68
C ILE A 496 0.01 -0.10 25.95
N ARG A 497 -0.20 1.17 25.55
CA ARG A 497 0.71 2.28 25.91
C ARG A 497 0.79 2.49 27.42
N LEU A 498 -0.33 2.46 28.13
CA LEU A 498 -0.39 2.64 29.58
C LEU A 498 0.29 1.48 30.30
N VAL A 499 0.15 0.25 29.83
CA VAL A 499 0.85 -0.93 30.35
C VAL A 499 2.34 -0.86 30.04
N SER A 500 2.72 -0.47 28.83
CA SER A 500 4.13 -0.27 28.44
C SER A 500 4.79 0.82 29.28
N VAL A 501 4.09 1.94 29.47
CA VAL A 501 4.51 3.05 30.33
C VAL A 501 4.54 2.60 31.79
N ALA A 502 3.58 1.79 32.25
CA ALA A 502 3.58 1.25 33.61
C ALA A 502 4.72 0.26 33.84
N ILE A 503 5.09 -0.57 32.86
CA ILE A 503 6.23 -1.48 32.92
C ILE A 503 7.54 -0.69 32.93
N VAL A 504 7.68 0.33 32.08
CA VAL A 504 8.85 1.21 32.08
C VAL A 504 8.94 1.99 33.39
N LEU A 505 7.83 2.51 33.92
CA LEU A 505 7.77 3.16 35.22
C LEU A 505 8.09 2.19 36.35
N ALA A 506 7.57 0.96 36.33
CA ALA A 506 7.90 -0.08 37.31
C ALA A 506 9.38 -0.49 37.22
N ALA A 507 9.95 -0.57 36.03
CA ALA A 507 11.37 -0.83 35.82
C ALA A 507 12.23 0.34 36.31
N LEU A 508 11.82 1.59 36.08
CA LEU A 508 12.50 2.78 36.60
C LEU A 508 12.38 2.88 38.13
N VAL A 509 11.24 2.54 38.70
CA VAL A 509 11.01 2.47 40.15
C VAL A 509 11.80 1.31 40.77
N ALA A 510 11.91 0.18 40.08
CA ALA A 510 12.78 -0.92 40.50
C ALA A 510 14.25 -0.51 40.43
N LEU A 511 14.68 0.15 39.35
CA LEU A 511 16.03 0.68 39.21
C LEU A 511 16.31 1.71 40.32
N TRP A 512 15.34 2.56 40.66
CA TRP A 512 15.42 3.55 41.73
C TRP A 512 15.55 2.92 43.13
N ASN A 513 14.79 1.87 43.42
CA ASN A 513 14.76 1.24 44.75
C ASN A 513 15.85 0.17 44.96
N TYR A 514 16.33 -0.47 43.89
CA TYR A 514 17.24 -1.62 43.96
C TYR A 514 18.66 -1.31 43.46
N THR A 515 18.95 -0.07 43.06
CA THR A 515 20.32 0.38 42.77
C THR A 515 20.67 1.63 43.60
N PRO A 516 21.95 1.99 43.75
CA PRO A 516 22.36 3.20 44.48
C PRO A 516 21.94 4.51 43.81
N LEU A 517 21.18 4.49 42.70
CA LEU A 517 20.72 5.67 41.98
C LEU A 517 19.97 6.66 42.88
N ALA A 518 19.18 6.20 43.84
CA ALA A 518 18.50 7.06 44.81
C ALA A 518 19.48 7.84 45.71
N GLU A 519 20.64 7.27 46.05
CA GLU A 519 21.66 7.90 46.91
C GLU A 519 22.38 9.07 46.22
N TRP A 520 22.33 9.12 44.87
CA TRP A 520 22.88 10.19 44.03
C TRP A 520 21.87 11.31 43.75
N THR A 521 20.64 11.19 44.25
CA THR A 521 19.57 12.19 44.08
C THR A 521 19.26 12.99 45.34
N ASP A 522 20.05 12.78 46.40
CA ASP A 522 20.05 13.60 47.60
C ASP A 522 20.19 15.09 47.20
N PRO A 523 19.17 15.93 47.45
CA PRO A 523 19.14 17.32 47.00
C PRO A 523 20.37 18.11 47.43
N GLU A 524 20.94 17.80 48.60
CA GLU A 524 22.14 18.47 49.10
C GLU A 524 23.41 17.99 48.37
N LYS A 525 23.53 16.70 48.05
CA LYS A 525 24.69 16.17 47.30
C LYS A 525 24.66 16.62 45.84
N VAL A 526 23.48 16.63 45.21
CA VAL A 526 23.30 17.14 43.85
C VAL A 526 23.56 18.64 43.80
N ALA A 527 23.05 19.41 44.77
CA ALA A 527 23.32 20.83 44.86
C ALA A 527 24.81 21.14 45.11
N ALA A 528 25.47 20.39 46.01
CA ALA A 528 26.90 20.54 46.30
C ALA A 528 27.79 20.13 45.11
N ALA A 529 27.44 19.05 44.40
CA ALA A 529 28.12 18.64 43.18
C ALA A 529 27.97 19.71 42.09
N LEU A 530 26.75 20.22 41.86
CA LEU A 530 26.46 21.30 40.92
C LEU A 530 27.15 22.61 41.31
N GLU A 531 27.31 22.91 42.60
CA GLU A 531 28.02 24.11 43.07
C GLU A 531 29.54 23.98 42.91
N SER A 532 30.13 22.82 43.22
CA SER A 532 31.55 22.56 42.93
C SER A 532 31.83 22.64 41.43
N PHE A 533 30.87 22.18 40.62
CA PHE A 533 30.95 22.20 39.17
C PHE A 533 30.72 23.61 38.62
N ARG A 534 29.85 24.43 39.22
CA ARG A 534 29.69 25.87 38.91
C ARG A 534 30.97 26.67 39.16
N ALA A 535 31.71 26.33 40.21
CA ALA A 535 32.93 27.05 40.61
C ALA A 535 34.17 26.69 39.77
N SER A 536 34.09 25.66 38.92
CA SER A 536 35.20 25.25 38.06
C SER A 536 35.39 26.23 36.88
N ARG A 537 36.64 26.53 36.53
CA ARG A 537 36.94 27.31 35.31
C ARG A 537 36.70 26.52 34.02
N TRP A 538 36.53 25.20 34.12
CA TRP A 538 36.38 24.28 32.99
C TRP A 538 34.91 23.94 32.68
N THR A 539 33.95 24.46 33.45
CA THR A 539 32.53 24.10 33.37
C THR A 539 31.96 24.22 31.98
N MET A 540 32.25 25.33 31.28
CA MET A 540 31.81 25.53 29.90
C MET A 540 32.39 24.47 28.94
N LEU A 541 33.68 24.15 29.08
CA LEU A 541 34.34 23.17 28.21
C LEU A 541 33.83 21.75 28.46
N ILE A 542 33.56 21.39 29.73
CA ILE A 542 33.00 20.08 30.07
C ILE A 542 31.57 19.96 29.56
N LEU A 543 30.74 21.01 29.70
CA LEU A 543 29.38 21.01 29.17
C LEU A 543 29.37 20.90 27.65
N LEU A 544 30.21 21.66 26.93
CA LEU A 544 30.36 21.54 25.48
C LEU A 544 30.79 20.12 25.08
N GLY A 545 31.74 19.52 25.80
CA GLY A 545 32.12 18.11 25.61
C GLY A 545 30.96 17.14 25.81
N ALA A 546 30.13 17.37 26.83
CA ALA A 546 28.94 16.55 27.10
C ALA A 546 27.89 16.65 25.99
N TYR A 547 27.71 17.82 25.35
CA TYR A 547 26.84 17.94 24.18
C TYR A 547 27.32 17.12 22.98
N VAL A 548 28.62 17.11 22.71
CA VAL A 548 29.19 16.34 21.61
C VAL A 548 29.10 14.84 21.92
N LEU A 549 29.62 14.41 23.07
CA LEU A 549 29.62 13.00 23.47
C LEU A 549 28.19 12.46 23.63
N GLY A 550 27.31 13.22 24.28
CA GLY A 550 25.90 12.89 24.42
C GLY A 550 25.18 12.79 23.09
N GLY A 551 25.48 13.71 22.16
CA GLY A 551 24.99 13.65 20.78
C GLY A 551 25.42 12.36 20.08
N LEU A 552 26.66 11.88 20.28
CA LEU A 552 27.14 10.65 19.65
C LEU A 552 26.46 9.38 20.19
N VAL A 553 26.00 9.37 21.45
CA VAL A 553 25.37 8.21 22.10
C VAL A 553 23.85 8.31 22.21
N LEU A 554 23.20 9.13 21.37
CA LEU A 554 21.74 9.33 21.33
C LEU A 554 21.16 9.84 22.66
N PHE A 555 21.95 10.53 23.47
CA PHE A 555 21.50 11.08 24.75
C PHE A 555 20.47 12.21 24.53
N PRO A 556 19.41 12.29 25.35
CA PRO A 556 18.37 13.32 25.18
C PRO A 556 18.92 14.75 25.29
N LEU A 557 18.86 15.50 24.18
CA LEU A 557 19.33 16.89 24.11
C LEU A 557 18.62 17.80 25.12
N THR A 558 17.33 17.56 25.36
CA THR A 558 16.52 18.33 26.31
C THR A 558 17.06 18.24 27.73
N VAL A 559 17.58 17.09 28.14
CA VAL A 559 18.19 16.90 29.47
C VAL A 559 19.47 17.73 29.59
N LEU A 560 20.33 17.71 28.57
CA LEU A 560 21.56 18.51 28.56
C LEU A 560 21.26 20.01 28.61
N ILE A 561 20.26 20.49 27.88
CA ILE A 561 19.81 21.89 27.91
C ILE A 561 19.33 22.29 29.30
N THR A 562 18.46 21.47 29.92
CA THR A 562 17.95 21.75 31.26
C THR A 562 19.06 21.77 32.30
N VAL A 563 19.96 20.78 32.29
CA VAL A 563 21.12 20.73 33.20
C VAL A 563 22.04 21.94 32.99
N THR A 564 22.28 22.33 31.73
CA THR A 564 23.10 23.51 31.41
C THR A 564 22.48 24.80 31.93
N GLY A 565 21.15 24.95 31.84
CA GLY A 565 20.40 26.05 32.44
C GLY A 565 20.46 26.05 33.97
N MET A 566 20.35 24.87 34.60
CA MET A 566 20.50 24.70 36.05
C MET A 566 21.92 25.05 36.51
N VAL A 567 22.96 24.70 35.75
CA VAL A 567 24.36 24.93 36.12
C VAL A 567 24.80 26.37 35.85
N LEU A 568 24.48 26.96 34.70
CA LEU A 568 25.04 28.27 34.32
C LEU A 568 24.04 29.43 34.50
N GLY A 569 22.83 29.13 34.96
CA GLY A 569 21.73 30.09 35.00
C GLY A 569 21.14 30.33 33.60
N PRO A 570 20.08 31.15 33.51
CA PRO A 570 19.24 31.22 32.31
C PRO A 570 19.99 31.77 31.10
N TRP A 571 20.73 32.88 31.24
CA TRP A 571 21.33 33.57 30.08
C TRP A 571 22.65 32.95 29.61
N ILE A 572 23.55 32.64 30.54
CA ILE A 572 24.83 32.00 30.22
C ILE A 572 24.57 30.54 29.83
N GLY A 573 23.64 29.87 30.50
CA GLY A 573 23.18 28.52 30.15
C GLY A 573 22.52 28.49 28.77
N PHE A 574 21.69 29.47 28.42
CA PHE A 574 21.13 29.62 27.07
C PHE A 574 22.23 29.69 26.01
N LEU A 575 23.20 30.59 26.16
CA LEU A 575 24.27 30.75 25.18
C LEU A 575 25.13 29.47 25.07
N CYS A 576 25.48 28.86 26.22
CA CYS A 576 26.23 27.61 26.26
C CYS A 576 25.46 26.45 25.62
N ALA A 577 24.15 26.36 25.84
CA ALA A 577 23.29 25.32 25.29
C ALA A 577 23.12 25.49 23.77
N VAL A 578 22.99 26.72 23.27
CA VAL A 578 22.98 27.00 21.82
C VAL A 578 24.30 26.56 21.19
N ILE A 579 25.44 27.00 21.73
CA ILE A 579 26.76 26.66 21.18
C ILE A 579 26.99 25.14 21.25
N GLY A 580 26.72 24.51 22.41
CA GLY A 580 26.89 23.08 22.59
C GLY A 580 26.03 22.25 21.64
N SER A 581 24.75 22.65 21.49
CA SER A 581 23.86 22.03 20.50
C SER A 581 24.42 22.20 19.09
N LEU A 582 24.82 23.40 18.67
CA LEU A 582 25.34 23.61 17.32
C LEU A 582 26.64 22.83 17.03
N VAL A 583 27.56 22.75 18.00
CA VAL A 583 28.80 21.98 17.86
C VAL A 583 28.49 20.48 17.76
N SER A 584 27.56 19.97 18.58
CA SER A 584 27.07 18.58 18.48
C SER A 584 26.37 18.30 17.15
N ALA A 585 25.55 19.23 16.67
CA ALA A 585 24.93 19.18 15.35
C ALA A 585 25.96 19.13 14.22
N ALA A 586 27.01 19.95 14.28
CA ALA A 586 28.07 19.99 13.29
C ALA A 586 28.86 18.66 13.27
N ALA A 587 29.17 18.10 14.45
CA ALA A 587 29.83 16.80 14.56
C ALA A 587 28.98 15.66 13.99
N GLY A 588 27.70 15.57 14.36
CA GLY A 588 26.78 14.56 13.83
C GLY A 588 26.53 14.71 12.32
N PHE A 589 26.45 15.95 11.83
CA PHE A 589 26.36 16.26 10.41
C PHE A 589 27.62 15.82 9.65
N GLY A 590 28.80 16.11 10.20
CA GLY A 590 30.08 15.68 9.63
C GLY A 590 30.19 14.16 9.55
N LEU A 591 29.76 13.44 10.59
CA LEU A 591 29.69 11.98 10.57
C LEU A 591 28.73 11.47 9.49
N GLY A 592 27.56 12.09 9.35
CA GLY A 592 26.64 11.81 8.24
C GLY A 592 27.28 12.05 6.87
N HIS A 593 28.02 13.15 6.74
CA HIS A 593 28.69 13.50 5.49
C HIS A 593 29.79 12.50 5.11
N VAL A 594 30.57 12.05 6.09
CA VAL A 594 31.68 11.09 5.92
C VAL A 594 31.17 9.66 5.70
N THR A 595 30.13 9.22 6.42
CA THR A 595 29.49 7.89 6.22
C THR A 595 28.85 7.73 4.85
N GLY A 596 28.69 8.83 4.12
CA GLY A 596 28.44 8.83 2.69
C GLY A 596 26.99 8.55 2.32
N ARG A 597 26.66 8.94 1.08
CA ARG A 597 25.31 8.85 0.52
C ARG A 597 24.77 7.41 0.44
N GLY A 598 25.66 6.41 0.38
CA GLY A 598 25.31 5.00 0.22
C GLY A 598 24.50 4.42 1.38
N THR A 599 24.91 4.69 2.62
CA THR A 599 24.26 4.15 3.83
C THR A 599 22.82 4.66 3.98
N ILE A 600 22.60 5.95 3.71
CA ILE A 600 21.25 6.53 3.74
C ILE A 600 20.42 6.14 2.52
N ARG A 601 21.03 5.98 1.35
CA ARG A 601 20.32 5.47 0.16
C ARG A 601 19.77 4.06 0.39
N HIS A 602 20.45 3.21 1.16
CA HIS A 602 19.90 1.90 1.54
C HIS A 602 18.81 1.97 2.62
N LEU A 603 18.83 2.98 3.49
CA LEU A 603 17.84 3.17 4.57
C LEU A 603 16.58 3.94 4.14
N LEU A 604 16.73 4.96 3.29
CA LEU A 604 15.65 5.82 2.78
C LEU A 604 15.26 5.47 1.34
N GLY A 605 15.98 4.54 0.70
CA GLY A 605 15.70 4.11 -0.66
C GLY A 605 15.62 5.27 -1.66
N ARG A 606 14.64 5.24 -2.56
CA ARG A 606 14.38 6.29 -3.56
C ARG A 606 13.65 7.52 -2.97
N ARG A 607 13.07 7.46 -1.76
CA ARG A 607 12.60 8.65 -1.00
C ARG A 607 13.74 9.63 -0.66
N TYR A 608 14.98 9.15 -0.68
CA TYR A 608 16.19 9.98 -0.67
C TYR A 608 16.10 11.11 -1.70
N ARG A 609 15.62 10.83 -2.93
CA ARG A 609 15.55 11.83 -4.01
C ARG A 609 14.54 12.93 -3.70
N THR A 610 13.40 12.56 -3.14
CA THR A 610 12.31 13.48 -2.74
C THR A 610 12.75 14.38 -1.59
N VAL A 611 13.30 13.81 -0.52
CA VAL A 611 13.82 14.58 0.63
C VAL A 611 14.96 15.49 0.17
N ARG A 612 15.85 15.00 -0.71
CA ARG A 612 16.91 15.81 -1.31
C ARG A 612 16.35 16.98 -2.14
N ARG A 613 15.26 16.80 -2.92
CA ARG A 613 14.64 17.90 -3.69
C ARG A 613 14.05 18.98 -2.79
N ALA A 614 13.33 18.59 -1.74
CA ALA A 614 12.79 19.54 -0.75
C ALA A 614 13.91 20.37 -0.10
N VAL A 615 15.00 19.70 0.28
CA VAL A 615 16.21 20.33 0.84
C VAL A 615 16.94 21.19 -0.20
N ALA A 616 16.95 20.81 -1.48
CA ALA A 616 17.63 21.55 -2.54
C ALA A 616 16.93 22.87 -2.89
N ARG A 617 15.59 22.95 -2.77
CA ARG A 617 14.81 24.16 -3.08
C ARG A 617 14.77 25.18 -1.94
N ARG A 618 14.67 24.74 -0.68
CA ARG A 618 14.54 25.64 0.51
C ARG A 618 15.32 25.14 1.74
N GLY A 619 16.57 24.71 1.55
CA GLY A 619 17.37 23.98 2.55
C GLY A 619 17.42 24.55 3.97
N LEU A 620 17.48 25.88 4.15
CA LEU A 620 17.47 26.50 5.49
C LEU A 620 16.11 26.37 6.19
N VAL A 621 15.03 26.71 5.47
CA VAL A 621 13.66 26.68 6.01
C VAL A 621 13.24 25.24 6.31
N THR A 622 13.56 24.30 5.42
CA THR A 622 13.29 22.87 5.62
C THR A 622 13.97 22.35 6.88
N VAL A 623 15.24 22.69 7.10
CA VAL A 623 15.96 22.26 8.31
C VAL A 623 15.33 22.89 9.57
N ALA A 624 14.96 24.17 9.54
CA ALA A 624 14.31 24.81 10.69
C ALA A 624 12.98 24.13 11.06
N VAL A 625 12.13 23.84 10.07
CA VAL A 625 10.84 23.15 10.28
C VAL A 625 11.04 21.75 10.83
N VAL A 626 11.95 20.96 10.24
CA VAL A 626 12.29 19.60 10.71
C VAL A 626 12.77 19.60 12.17
N ARG A 627 13.38 20.69 12.64
CA ARG A 627 13.86 20.83 14.02
C ARG A 627 12.81 21.26 15.01
N MET A 628 11.78 21.97 14.55
CA MET A 628 10.64 22.36 15.37
C MET A 628 9.68 21.19 15.60
N VAL A 629 9.64 20.23 14.67
CA VAL A 629 8.79 19.04 14.75
C VAL A 629 9.59 17.86 15.33
N PRO A 630 9.08 17.13 16.34
CA PRO A 630 9.76 15.97 16.91
C PRO A 630 9.63 14.74 15.98
N VAL A 631 10.27 14.77 14.82
CA VAL A 631 10.20 13.70 13.80
C VAL A 631 11.08 12.50 14.18
N ALA A 632 12.27 12.75 14.75
CA ALA A 632 13.23 11.73 15.11
C ALA A 632 14.21 12.24 16.20
N PRO A 633 14.95 11.34 16.89
CA PRO A 633 16.02 11.72 17.80
C PRO A 633 17.04 12.67 17.16
N TYR A 634 17.53 13.64 17.95
CA TYR A 634 18.40 14.73 17.52
C TYR A 634 19.59 14.29 16.66
N THR A 635 20.30 13.25 17.11
CA THR A 635 21.47 12.67 16.44
C THR A 635 21.14 12.09 15.08
N ILE A 636 20.02 11.38 14.96
CA ILE A 636 19.59 10.74 13.71
C ILE A 636 19.31 11.83 12.66
N VAL A 637 18.65 12.92 13.05
CA VAL A 637 18.39 14.06 12.15
C VAL A 637 19.70 14.71 11.68
N ASN A 638 20.68 14.90 12.57
CA ASN A 638 21.99 15.49 12.22
C ASN A 638 22.69 14.66 11.14
N MET A 639 22.81 13.35 11.40
CA MET A 639 23.49 12.41 10.54
C MET A 639 22.75 12.25 9.21
N ALA A 640 21.41 12.22 9.25
CA ALA A 640 20.56 12.17 8.08
C ALA A 640 20.80 13.33 7.11
N LEU A 641 20.72 14.56 7.63
CA LEU A 641 20.93 15.78 6.85
C LEU A 641 22.37 15.90 6.32
N GLY A 642 23.35 15.38 7.07
CA GLY A 642 24.74 15.24 6.65
C GLY A 642 24.93 14.34 5.43
N ALA A 643 24.39 13.12 5.48
CA ALA A 643 24.51 12.15 4.38
C ALA A 643 23.63 12.51 3.16
N ILE A 644 22.53 13.25 3.37
CA ILE A 644 21.72 13.81 2.27
C ILE A 644 22.49 14.89 1.50
N GLY A 645 23.46 15.56 2.14
CA GLY A 645 24.30 16.56 1.51
C GLY A 645 23.69 17.97 1.51
N VAL A 646 22.95 18.32 2.56
CA VAL A 646 22.50 19.70 2.77
C VAL A 646 23.72 20.62 2.83
N GLY A 647 23.66 21.83 2.28
CA GLY A 647 24.75 22.80 2.44
C GLY A 647 25.00 23.07 3.93
N PHE A 648 26.25 22.96 4.39
CA PHE A 648 26.61 23.07 5.81
C PHE A 648 26.03 24.33 6.49
N TRP A 649 26.11 25.47 5.81
CA TRP A 649 25.58 26.73 6.34
C TRP A 649 24.05 26.78 6.40
N HIS A 650 23.35 26.20 5.42
CA HIS A 650 21.88 26.07 5.49
C HIS A 650 21.46 25.17 6.64
N TYR A 651 22.19 24.08 6.85
CA TYR A 651 21.96 23.17 7.98
C TYR A 651 22.21 23.84 9.33
N LEU A 652 23.32 24.58 9.48
CA LEU A 652 23.70 25.19 10.74
C LEU A 652 22.73 26.31 11.13
N TRP A 653 22.41 27.22 10.20
CA TRP A 653 21.46 28.31 10.45
C TRP A 653 20.03 27.81 10.61
N GLY A 654 19.60 26.83 9.82
CA GLY A 654 18.30 26.19 10.00
C GLY A 654 18.18 25.50 11.35
N THR A 655 19.24 24.81 11.79
CA THR A 655 19.29 24.15 13.11
C THR A 655 19.26 25.17 14.25
N LEU A 656 19.98 26.29 14.12
CA LEU A 656 19.90 27.37 15.09
C LEU A 656 18.47 27.90 15.21
N LEU A 657 17.86 28.31 14.09
CA LEU A 657 16.51 28.90 14.08
C LEU A 657 15.46 27.94 14.63
N GLY A 658 15.54 26.65 14.27
CA GLY A 658 14.59 25.64 14.72
C GLY A 658 14.69 25.29 16.21
N LEU A 659 15.90 25.34 16.79
CA LEU A 659 16.13 24.98 18.20
C LEU A 659 16.04 26.18 19.16
N LEU A 660 16.30 27.40 18.69
CA LEU A 660 16.43 28.60 19.54
C LEU A 660 15.26 28.80 20.50
N PRO A 661 13.97 28.70 20.08
CA PRO A 661 12.84 28.93 20.97
C PRO A 661 12.76 27.87 22.07
N GLY A 662 13.04 26.61 21.72
CA GLY A 662 13.02 25.48 22.66
C GLY A 662 14.16 25.54 23.68
N ILE A 663 15.37 25.91 23.22
CA ILE A 663 16.53 26.08 24.12
C ILE A 663 16.25 27.20 25.12
N LEU A 664 15.79 28.36 24.64
CA LEU A 664 15.48 29.50 25.51
C LEU A 664 14.51 29.11 26.62
N ALA A 665 13.40 28.46 26.25
CA ALA A 665 12.39 28.03 27.20
C ALA A 665 12.92 27.01 28.22
N LEU A 666 13.66 25.99 27.78
CA LEU A 666 14.21 24.97 28.66
C LEU A 666 15.27 25.52 29.62
N THR A 667 16.10 26.48 29.16
CA THR A 667 17.10 27.11 30.04
C THR A 667 16.49 28.04 31.08
N LEU A 668 15.41 28.75 30.71
CA LEU A 668 14.62 29.55 31.66
C LEU A 668 13.89 28.65 32.67
N LEU A 669 13.35 27.52 32.20
CA LEU A 669 12.66 26.54 33.05
C LEU A 669 13.62 25.81 33.98
N GLY A 670 14.84 25.48 33.53
CA GLY A 670 15.84 24.78 34.32
C GLY A 670 16.24 25.53 35.60
N ASP A 671 16.47 26.84 35.49
CA ASP A 671 16.76 27.69 36.66
C ASP A 671 15.58 27.74 37.64
N ARG A 672 14.34 27.87 37.13
CA ARG A 672 13.12 27.84 37.95
C ARG A 672 12.86 26.49 38.60
N LEU A 673 13.15 25.39 37.90
CA LEU A 673 13.06 24.04 38.43
C LEU A 673 14.01 23.86 39.61
N LEU A 674 15.25 24.34 39.50
CA LEU A 674 16.22 24.31 40.59
C LEU A 674 15.76 25.15 41.79
N GLN A 675 15.13 26.31 41.55
CA GLN A 675 14.58 27.17 42.61
C GLN A 675 13.38 26.53 43.32
N VAL A 676 12.45 25.92 42.58
CA VAL A 676 11.31 25.16 43.14
C VAL A 676 11.81 23.94 43.93
N TRP A 677 12.86 23.27 43.44
CA TRP A 677 13.43 22.10 44.11
C TRP A 677 14.20 22.47 45.39
N ARG A 678 14.95 23.59 45.40
CA ARG A 678 15.67 24.08 46.59
C ARG A 678 14.75 24.76 47.61
N ASN A 679 13.71 25.47 47.17
CA ASN A 679 12.79 26.19 48.03
C ASN A 679 11.37 26.21 47.43
N PRO A 680 10.51 25.23 47.78
CA PRO A 680 9.17 25.07 47.22
C PRO A 680 8.18 26.10 47.82
N ASP A 681 8.38 27.37 47.47
CA ASP A 681 7.45 28.47 47.76
C ASP A 681 6.33 28.51 46.71
N PRO A 682 5.05 28.69 47.10
CA PRO A 682 3.93 28.93 46.19
C PRO A 682 4.22 29.91 45.04
N VAL A 683 5.00 30.97 45.28
CA VAL A 683 5.38 31.97 44.27
C VAL A 683 6.28 31.36 43.19
N ASN A 684 7.27 30.55 43.58
CA ASN A 684 8.17 29.88 42.64
C ASN A 684 7.44 28.83 41.80
N ILE A 685 6.48 28.12 42.41
CA ILE A 685 5.62 27.14 41.73
C ILE A 685 4.72 27.85 40.69
N ILE A 686 4.13 28.99 41.04
CA ILE A 686 3.31 29.78 40.10
C ILE A 686 4.15 30.26 38.91
N TRP A 687 5.34 30.80 39.15
CA TRP A 687 6.24 31.25 38.07
C TRP A 687 6.72 30.10 37.19
N PHE A 688 6.96 28.93 37.76
CA PHE A 688 7.32 27.72 37.03
C PHE A 688 6.17 27.23 36.14
N VAL A 689 4.94 27.17 36.66
CA VAL A 689 3.74 26.80 35.89
C VAL A 689 3.48 27.82 34.78
N LEU A 690 3.62 29.12 35.06
CA LEU A 690 3.44 30.17 34.07
C LEU A 690 4.47 30.07 32.93
N ALA A 691 5.73 29.76 33.24
CA ALA A 691 6.77 29.54 32.24
C ALA A 691 6.45 28.35 31.32
N ILE A 692 5.90 27.25 31.86
CA ILE A 692 5.44 26.09 31.07
C ILE A 692 4.29 26.49 30.14
N VAL A 693 3.31 27.23 30.64
CA VAL A 693 2.15 27.67 29.85
C VAL A 693 2.57 28.59 28.71
N ILE A 694 3.46 29.55 28.99
CA ILE A 694 4.00 30.48 27.97
C ILE A 694 4.78 29.71 26.91
N TRP A 695 5.61 28.74 27.30
CA TRP A 695 6.34 27.90 26.36
C TRP A 695 5.40 27.09 25.46
N LEU A 696 4.39 26.43 26.02
CA LEU A 696 3.38 25.69 25.27
C LEU A 696 2.63 26.60 24.28
N ALA A 697 2.25 27.80 24.71
CA ALA A 697 1.58 28.78 23.86
C ALA A 697 2.48 29.25 22.70
N LEU A 698 3.77 29.51 22.96
CA LEU A 698 4.74 29.92 21.95
C LEU A 698 5.01 28.81 20.93
N ALA A 699 5.17 27.57 21.40
CA ALA A 699 5.37 26.40 20.56
C ALA A 699 4.16 26.17 19.63
N LEU A 700 2.94 26.23 20.17
CA LEU A 700 1.70 26.11 19.40
C LEU A 700 1.50 27.28 18.42
N GLY A 701 1.89 28.50 18.81
CA GLY A 701 1.83 29.69 17.95
C GLY A 701 2.81 29.63 16.77
N LEU A 702 4.07 29.25 17.04
CA LEU A 702 5.09 29.03 16.01
C LEU A 702 4.71 27.88 15.08
N GLN A 703 4.15 26.80 15.62
CA GLN A 703 3.63 25.71 14.82
C GLN A 703 2.55 26.20 13.85
N ARG A 704 1.54 26.95 14.35
CA ARG A 704 0.48 27.54 13.50
C ARG A 704 1.01 28.53 12.45
N LEU A 705 2.02 29.34 12.79
CA LEU A 705 2.63 30.27 11.86
C LEU A 705 3.40 29.53 10.76
N ALA A 706 4.13 28.48 11.11
CA ALA A 706 4.81 27.61 10.16
C ALA A 706 3.81 26.88 9.25
N THR A 707 2.62 26.53 9.74
CA THR A 707 1.54 25.99 8.90
C THR A 707 1.01 27.02 7.90
N ARG A 708 0.84 28.28 8.31
CA ARG A 708 0.35 29.36 7.42
C ARG A 708 1.37 29.78 6.35
N LEU A 709 2.65 29.87 6.70
CA LEU A 709 3.73 30.15 5.74
C LEU A 709 3.97 29.03 4.71
N LYS A 710 3.21 27.93 4.83
CA LYS A 710 3.19 26.80 3.90
C LYS A 710 2.03 26.91 2.89
N GLU A 711 1.05 27.77 3.15
CA GLU A 711 -0.13 28.01 2.30
C GLU A 711 0.08 29.19 1.32
N ASP A 712 1.10 30.03 1.56
CA ASP A 712 1.62 31.09 0.67
C ASP A 712 2.91 30.63 -0.06
#